data_AF-A0A951QA39-F1
#
_entry.id   AF-A0A951QA39-F1
#
_cell.length_a   1.000
_cell.length_b   1.000
_cell.length_c   1.000
_cell.angle_alpha   90.00
_cell.angle_beta   90.00
_cell.angle_gamma   90.00
#
_symmetry.space_group_name_H-M   'P 1'
#
loop_
_entity.id
_entity.type
_entity.pdbx_description
1 polymer ?
#
loop_
_entity_poly.entity_id
_entity_poly.type
_entity_poly.pdbx_seq_one_letter_code
_entity_poly.pdbx_strand_id
1 'polypeptide(L)'
;MPSDFSGQNLRGRNFKGQDLTGANFANTDIRGANFTNAVLRKANFTGARAGVQRRWMIVQLVSSFLLSGVLTFVSVLFSAVFIAYFFTSDAIQQYTIFPGIAVVCLNAVTFLAIARQGLTTKAAGTIVLAMAIAIAVAGAVAGAVAVAGTVAGAVAVAVAGTVAGAVAGAVAVAVAGAVAVAVAGTVAGAVAVAVAGTVAAAVAVAVAGTVAVAVAVAVAVAVAVLLLSFYVAWRANKGDEKFALVRSFGVAFGALGGTSFCGADLTAANFTGANLKSTNSNASKQKPTILTHACWKDAKKLDRARVGDSLLANPAVRELLVTRNGYKKSYVEAKNLREANLFGANLNEAVLKWTDLSGANLQRADLRGANLTEALVIGADLTGAALTGTCLQSWNIDTSTVLKDIDCQYVFLLEQPNEFGSRERRPHDPNKIFQPGDFEKYFKEVLDTVQILIRDGINPEAFKTALQTVLEKYPEATVQGIEEQAQDVLLTLKVAENTNKGEVEQDWDAVYQIRLAAEKSAALLECEQRHSQDLKAITLATVTNLGTLLSNLSINTTAESKAMNDSTDSSRNLTVDGNLNATGSTFNLGEISGNVTNTLNQLQATATPEAAQLAALLKELQEAIATSDLTPADKTEALEQVNTLAKAGQNPADGTLKKLSGTAVKVIKGTIAALPDTTKLVEACSKLLPAIVSLLGL
;
A
#
# COMPACT_ATOMS: atom_id res chain seq x y z
N MET A 1 28.28 22.03 25.43
CA MET A 1 28.13 20.81 26.27
C MET A 1 26.65 20.46 26.33
N PRO A 2 26.26 19.18 26.37
CA PRO A 2 24.87 18.81 26.55
C PRO A 2 24.32 19.38 27.85
N SER A 3 23.06 19.81 27.85
CA SER A 3 22.42 20.35 29.06
C SER A 3 22.26 19.24 30.10
N ASP A 4 22.71 19.49 31.33
CA ASP A 4 22.55 18.55 32.44
C ASP A 4 21.44 19.00 33.38
N PHE A 5 20.38 18.20 33.44
CA PHE A 5 19.24 18.38 34.31
C PHE A 5 19.13 17.28 35.37
N SER A 6 20.13 16.41 35.51
CA SER A 6 20.03 15.22 36.35
C SER A 6 19.61 15.53 37.80
N GLY A 7 18.73 14.69 38.34
CA GLY A 7 18.17 14.84 39.69
C GLY A 7 17.22 16.03 39.90
N GLN A 8 17.03 16.91 38.92
CA GLN A 8 16.21 18.10 39.07
C GLN A 8 14.70 17.81 39.06
N ASN A 9 13.94 18.70 39.70
CA ASN A 9 12.49 18.75 39.61
C ASN A 9 12.07 19.66 38.44
N LEU A 10 11.68 19.05 37.34
CA LEU A 10 11.29 19.72 36.09
C LEU A 10 9.79 19.64 35.82
N ARG A 11 8.98 19.44 36.87
CA ARG A 11 7.53 19.29 36.72
C ARG A 11 6.94 20.48 35.97
N GLY A 12 6.31 20.23 34.82
CA GLY A 12 5.58 21.26 34.07
C GLY A 12 6.46 22.21 33.27
N ARG A 13 7.78 21.99 33.27
CA ARG A 13 8.71 22.74 32.42
C ARG A 13 8.34 22.54 30.96
N ASN A 14 8.48 23.61 30.18
CA ASN A 14 8.21 23.61 28.76
C ASN A 14 9.54 23.55 27.99
N PHE A 15 9.72 22.46 27.25
CA PHE A 15 10.85 22.19 26.36
C PHE A 15 10.40 22.07 24.90
N LYS A 16 9.18 22.53 24.58
CA LYS A 16 8.58 22.36 23.26
C LYS A 16 9.48 22.93 22.16
N GLY A 17 9.78 22.10 21.17
CA GLY A 17 10.58 22.47 19.99
C GLY A 17 12.07 22.73 20.26
N GLN A 18 12.56 22.54 21.48
CA GLN A 18 13.98 22.75 21.79
C GLN A 18 14.85 21.61 21.27
N ASP A 19 16.09 21.93 20.91
CA ASP A 19 17.14 20.93 20.71
C ASP A 19 17.81 20.61 22.04
N LEU A 20 17.63 19.37 22.47
CA LEU A 20 18.11 18.79 23.71
C LEU A 20 18.90 17.51 23.41
N THR A 21 19.58 17.48 22.27
CA THR A 21 20.45 16.37 21.86
C THR A 21 21.52 16.11 22.94
N GLY A 22 21.58 14.87 23.41
CA GLY A 22 22.49 14.41 24.46
C GLY A 22 22.17 14.93 25.86
N ALA A 23 21.06 15.66 26.06
CA ALA A 23 20.73 16.22 27.37
C ALA A 23 20.49 15.12 28.42
N ASN A 24 20.93 15.39 29.65
CA ASN A 24 20.86 14.44 30.75
C ASN A 24 19.66 14.74 31.66
N PHE A 25 18.64 13.90 31.61
CA PHE A 25 17.44 13.92 32.45
C PHE A 25 17.43 12.76 33.45
N ALA A 26 18.57 12.15 33.76
CA ALA A 26 18.63 11.01 34.67
C ALA A 26 18.06 11.36 36.06
N ASN A 27 17.22 10.48 36.61
CA ASN A 27 16.60 10.61 37.93
C ASN A 27 15.78 11.90 38.14
N THR A 28 15.36 12.57 37.06
CA THR A 28 14.56 13.79 37.14
C THR A 28 13.08 13.52 37.41
N ASP A 29 12.38 14.51 37.96
CA ASP A 29 10.92 14.51 38.01
C ASP A 29 10.37 15.40 36.90
N ILE A 30 9.98 14.78 35.79
CA ILE A 30 9.49 15.45 34.58
C ILE A 30 7.97 15.38 34.46
N ARG A 31 7.22 15.16 35.55
CA ARG A 31 5.76 15.06 35.49
C ARG A 31 5.11 16.34 34.96
N GLY A 32 4.36 16.21 33.88
CA GLY A 32 3.72 17.31 33.15
C GLY A 32 4.69 18.14 32.32
N ALA A 33 5.96 17.77 32.20
CA ALA A 33 6.90 18.46 31.32
C ALA A 33 6.50 18.29 29.84
N ASN A 34 6.73 19.32 29.03
CA ASN A 34 6.32 19.36 27.64
C ASN A 34 7.51 19.31 26.70
N PHE A 35 7.79 18.15 26.11
CA PHE A 35 8.81 17.93 25.08
C PHE A 35 8.21 17.85 23.67
N THR A 36 7.01 18.40 23.46
CA THR A 36 6.36 18.33 22.14
C THR A 36 7.29 18.91 21.06
N ASN A 37 7.50 18.17 19.97
CA ASN A 37 8.37 18.53 18.85
C ASN A 37 9.86 18.76 19.18
N ALA A 38 10.31 18.47 20.41
CA ALA A 38 11.70 18.62 20.81
C ALA A 38 12.60 17.60 20.10
N VAL A 39 13.88 17.94 19.94
CA VAL A 39 14.92 17.01 19.48
C VAL A 39 15.62 16.45 20.72
N LEU A 40 15.45 15.15 20.97
CA LEU A 40 15.93 14.45 22.18
C LEU A 40 16.87 13.31 21.80
N ARG A 41 17.60 13.46 20.69
CA ARG A 41 18.52 12.44 20.20
C ARG A 41 19.55 12.12 21.27
N LYS A 42 19.75 10.85 21.60
CA LYS A 42 20.70 10.39 22.64
C LYS A 42 20.48 11.00 24.03
N ALA A 43 19.29 11.57 24.31
CA ALA A 43 18.99 12.11 25.63
C ALA A 43 18.84 10.98 26.66
N ASN A 44 19.29 11.23 27.89
CA ASN A 44 19.29 10.24 28.96
C ASN A 44 18.14 10.47 29.95
N PHE A 45 17.12 9.62 29.94
CA PHE A 45 15.98 9.62 30.87
C PHE A 45 16.05 8.49 31.91
N THR A 46 17.24 7.91 32.14
CA THR A 46 17.40 6.78 33.07
C THR A 46 16.81 7.10 34.45
N GLY A 47 15.90 6.27 34.94
CA GLY A 47 15.25 6.46 36.25
C GLY A 47 14.33 7.68 36.38
N ALA A 48 14.08 8.43 35.29
CA ALA A 48 13.22 9.60 35.31
C ALA A 48 11.78 9.25 35.70
N ARG A 49 11.11 10.16 36.40
CA ARG A 49 9.71 10.06 36.81
C ARG A 49 8.86 10.94 35.91
N ALA A 50 8.24 10.35 34.90
CA ALA A 50 7.29 11.02 34.02
C ALA A 50 5.84 10.76 34.46
N GLY A 51 4.91 11.42 33.77
CA GLY A 51 3.47 11.30 34.01
C GLY A 51 2.85 12.62 34.46
N VAL A 52 1.83 12.56 35.32
CA VAL A 52 0.95 13.70 35.61
C VAL A 52 1.30 14.39 36.91
N GLN A 53 1.09 15.70 36.97
CA GLN A 53 1.23 16.49 38.20
C GLN A 53 0.05 16.28 39.16
N ARG A 54 0.28 16.51 40.46
CA ARG A 54 -0.76 16.34 41.49
C ARG A 54 -2.04 17.15 41.21
N ARG A 55 -1.91 18.39 40.73
CA ARG A 55 -3.07 19.22 40.35
C ARG A 55 -3.91 18.61 39.23
N TRP A 56 -3.28 18.05 38.20
CA TRP A 56 -3.98 17.42 37.09
C TRP A 56 -4.63 16.11 37.50
N MET A 57 -4.01 15.34 38.41
CA MET A 57 -4.66 14.17 39.00
C MET A 57 -5.95 14.55 39.74
N ILE A 58 -5.97 15.67 40.46
CA ILE A 58 -7.18 16.17 41.14
C ILE A 58 -8.23 16.59 40.12
N VAL A 59 -7.85 17.37 39.09
CA VAL A 59 -8.77 17.77 38.01
C VAL A 59 -9.38 16.54 37.34
N GLN A 60 -8.55 15.57 36.98
CA GLN A 60 -8.99 14.30 36.40
C GLN A 60 -10.00 13.59 37.32
N LEU A 61 -9.70 13.47 38.62
CA LEU A 61 -10.59 12.84 39.61
C LEU A 61 -11.95 13.56 39.72
N VAL A 62 -11.94 14.88 39.80
CA VAL A 62 -13.17 15.69 39.90
C VAL A 62 -13.98 15.57 38.61
N SER A 63 -13.35 15.66 37.44
CA SER A 63 -14.02 15.46 36.15
C SER A 63 -14.61 14.07 36.03
N SER A 64 -13.92 13.02 36.49
CA SER A 64 -14.47 11.66 36.52
C SER A 64 -15.67 11.53 37.45
N PHE A 65 -15.62 12.17 38.62
CA PHE A 65 -16.71 12.16 39.58
C PHE A 65 -17.95 12.89 39.03
N LEU A 66 -17.77 14.06 38.43
CA LEU A 66 -18.83 14.82 37.78
C LEU A 66 -19.44 14.05 36.60
N LEU A 67 -18.60 13.47 35.74
CA LEU A 67 -19.05 12.67 34.60
C LEU A 67 -19.83 11.45 35.08
N SER A 68 -19.34 10.75 36.11
CA SER A 68 -20.06 9.64 36.74
C SER A 68 -21.41 10.10 37.27
N GLY A 69 -21.48 11.25 37.96
CA GLY A 69 -22.72 11.83 38.47
C GLY A 69 -23.74 12.09 37.37
N VAL A 70 -23.33 12.76 36.28
CA VAL A 70 -24.19 13.04 35.11
C VAL A 70 -24.68 11.75 34.47
N LEU A 71 -23.79 10.77 34.24
CA LEU A 71 -24.15 9.49 33.64
C LEU A 71 -25.13 8.70 34.52
N THR A 72 -24.92 8.69 35.85
CA THR A 72 -25.87 8.06 36.78
C THR A 72 -27.21 8.76 36.80
N PHE A 73 -27.24 10.09 36.76
CA PHE A 73 -28.47 10.87 36.70
C PHE A 73 -29.27 10.60 35.43
N VAL A 74 -28.60 10.60 34.27
CA VAL A 74 -29.23 10.24 32.98
C VAL A 74 -29.76 8.81 33.03
N SER A 75 -29.00 7.86 33.55
CA SER A 75 -29.44 6.47 33.70
C SER A 75 -30.66 6.34 34.61
N VAL A 76 -30.71 7.07 35.72
CA VAL A 76 -31.84 7.04 36.65
C VAL A 76 -33.10 7.65 36.03
N LEU A 77 -32.98 8.82 35.39
CA LEU A 77 -34.10 9.44 34.66
C LEU A 77 -34.65 8.49 33.60
N PHE A 78 -33.74 7.83 32.88
CA PHE A 78 -34.10 6.89 31.84
C PHE A 78 -34.81 5.65 32.39
N SER A 79 -34.29 5.06 33.47
CA SER A 79 -34.95 3.95 34.17
C SER A 79 -36.32 4.35 34.73
N ALA A 80 -36.47 5.56 35.26
CA ALA A 80 -37.74 6.06 35.78
C ALA A 80 -38.80 6.22 34.68
N VAL A 81 -38.42 6.77 33.52
CA VAL A 81 -39.31 6.87 32.34
C VAL A 81 -39.68 5.48 31.82
N PHE A 82 -38.73 4.55 31.78
CA PHE A 82 -38.99 3.16 31.38
C PHE A 82 -39.99 2.45 32.31
N ILE A 83 -39.82 2.59 33.63
CA ILE A 83 -40.75 2.02 34.63
C ILE A 83 -42.14 2.63 34.47
N ALA A 84 -42.24 3.96 34.34
CA ALA A 84 -43.50 4.64 34.14
C ALA A 84 -44.22 4.20 32.85
N TYR A 85 -43.47 3.90 31.78
CA TYR A 85 -44.03 3.50 30.51
C TYR A 85 -44.49 2.03 30.47
N PHE A 86 -43.73 1.11 31.07
CA PHE A 86 -43.99 -0.33 30.96
C PHE A 86 -44.68 -0.96 32.18
N PHE A 87 -44.64 -0.33 33.35
CA PHE A 87 -45.10 -0.93 34.61
C PHE A 87 -46.15 -0.09 35.35
N THR A 88 -46.80 0.86 34.66
CA THR A 88 -48.03 1.49 35.17
C THR A 88 -49.19 0.50 35.17
N SER A 89 -50.13 0.67 36.10
CA SER A 89 -51.29 -0.22 36.26
C SER A 89 -52.10 -0.41 34.97
N ASP A 90 -52.26 0.66 34.18
CA ASP A 90 -52.95 0.62 32.88
C ASP A 90 -52.19 -0.20 31.83
N ALA A 91 -50.86 -0.04 31.75
CA ALA A 91 -50.02 -0.78 30.80
C ALA A 91 -49.96 -2.29 31.12
N ILE A 92 -49.92 -2.66 32.41
CA ILE A 92 -49.92 -4.06 32.84
C ILE A 92 -51.26 -4.75 32.53
N GLN A 93 -52.38 -4.05 32.72
CA GLN A 93 -53.70 -4.59 32.38
C GLN A 93 -53.90 -4.73 30.86
N GLN A 94 -53.29 -3.86 30.06
CA GLN A 94 -53.45 -3.86 28.61
C GLN A 94 -52.46 -4.77 27.87
N TYR A 95 -51.25 -5.00 28.40
CA TYR A 95 -50.15 -5.67 27.67
C TYR A 95 -49.49 -6.86 28.38
N THR A 96 -49.92 -7.26 29.59
CA THR A 96 -49.35 -8.34 30.44
C THR A 96 -47.88 -8.14 30.83
N ILE A 97 -47.33 -8.95 31.76
CA ILE A 97 -45.95 -8.84 32.29
C ILE A 97 -44.85 -9.23 31.25
N PHE A 98 -45.23 -9.90 30.16
CA PHE A 98 -44.30 -10.50 29.19
C PHE A 98 -43.30 -9.53 28.51
N PRO A 99 -43.66 -8.29 28.12
CA PRO A 99 -42.71 -7.33 27.55
C PRO A 99 -41.59 -6.93 28.52
N GLY A 100 -41.90 -6.81 29.81
CA GLY A 100 -40.92 -6.51 30.86
C GLY A 100 -39.89 -7.63 31.03
N ILE A 101 -40.34 -8.89 31.02
CA ILE A 101 -39.46 -10.07 31.09
C ILE A 101 -38.56 -10.14 29.84
N ALA A 102 -39.12 -9.87 28.64
CA ALA A 102 -38.35 -9.87 27.41
C ALA A 102 -37.18 -8.87 27.44
N VAL A 103 -37.40 -7.67 27.98
CA VAL A 103 -36.34 -6.65 28.13
C VAL A 103 -35.28 -7.07 29.17
N VAL A 104 -35.67 -7.71 30.27
CA VAL A 104 -34.72 -8.23 31.28
C VAL A 104 -33.86 -9.35 30.68
N CYS A 105 -34.47 -10.30 29.98
CA CYS A 105 -33.76 -11.38 29.28
C CYS A 105 -32.81 -10.81 28.22
N LEU A 106 -33.25 -9.81 27.45
CA LEU A 106 -32.41 -9.14 26.46
C LEU A 106 -31.17 -8.50 27.09
N ASN A 107 -31.33 -7.80 28.21
CA ASN A 107 -30.21 -7.23 28.96
C ASN A 107 -29.24 -8.29 29.48
N ALA A 108 -29.74 -9.42 29.98
CA ALA A 108 -28.90 -10.54 30.39
C ALA A 108 -28.12 -11.15 29.22
N VAL A 109 -28.74 -11.27 28.05
CA VAL A 109 -28.07 -11.74 26.82
C VAL A 109 -27.00 -10.74 26.38
N THR A 110 -27.29 -9.43 26.38
CA THR A 110 -26.30 -8.39 26.05
C THR A 110 -25.13 -8.39 27.04
N PHE A 111 -25.39 -8.58 28.35
CA PHE A 111 -24.36 -8.74 29.37
C PHE A 111 -23.45 -9.93 29.07
N LEU A 112 -24.03 -11.10 28.79
CA LEU A 112 -23.28 -12.32 28.46
C LEU A 112 -22.49 -12.16 27.16
N ALA A 113 -23.05 -11.46 26.18
CA ALA A 113 -22.39 -11.13 24.92
C ALA A 113 -21.17 -10.24 25.16
N ILE A 114 -21.30 -9.14 25.93
CA ILE A 114 -20.18 -8.24 26.27
C ILE A 114 -19.11 -8.99 27.08
N ALA A 115 -19.50 -9.83 28.04
CA ALA A 115 -18.55 -10.59 28.85
C ALA A 115 -17.78 -11.64 28.03
N ARG A 116 -18.43 -12.30 27.06
CA ARG A 116 -17.78 -13.32 26.21
C ARG A 116 -16.99 -12.72 25.06
N GLN A 117 -17.57 -11.78 24.33
CA GLN A 117 -17.05 -11.23 23.07
C GLN A 117 -16.22 -9.95 23.26
N GLY A 118 -16.39 -9.23 24.37
CA GLY A 118 -15.70 -7.96 24.63
C GLY A 118 -16.36 -6.75 23.97
N LEU A 119 -15.67 -5.61 24.04
CA LEU A 119 -16.01 -4.32 23.44
C LEU A 119 -15.03 -3.99 22.30
N THR A 120 -14.88 -4.92 21.36
CA THR A 120 -14.08 -4.70 20.15
C THR A 120 -14.92 -4.03 19.06
N THR A 121 -14.29 -3.34 18.11
CA THR A 121 -15.00 -2.74 16.96
C THR A 121 -15.78 -3.77 16.14
N LYS A 122 -15.31 -5.03 16.10
CA LYS A 122 -16.02 -6.17 15.49
C LYS A 122 -17.22 -6.63 16.33
N ALA A 123 -17.11 -6.60 17.67
CA ALA A 123 -18.20 -6.94 18.58
C ALA A 123 -19.31 -5.87 18.65
N ALA A 124 -19.01 -4.62 18.29
CA ALA A 124 -20.04 -3.58 18.18
C ALA A 124 -21.13 -3.96 17.14
N GLY A 125 -20.73 -4.58 16.03
CA GLY A 125 -21.66 -5.08 15.00
C GLY A 125 -22.52 -6.26 15.47
N THR A 126 -21.97 -7.17 16.28
CA THR A 126 -22.74 -8.31 16.84
C THR A 126 -23.69 -7.86 17.95
N ILE A 127 -23.32 -6.85 18.73
CA ILE A 127 -24.20 -6.22 19.73
C ILE A 127 -25.38 -5.54 19.01
N VAL A 128 -25.13 -4.80 17.92
CA VAL A 128 -26.19 -4.18 17.10
C VAL A 128 -27.07 -5.22 16.40
N LEU A 129 -26.51 -6.34 15.93
CA LEU A 129 -27.28 -7.43 15.32
C LEU A 129 -28.14 -8.17 16.36
N ALA A 130 -27.63 -8.41 17.57
CA ALA A 130 -28.40 -8.96 18.69
C ALA A 130 -29.52 -8.00 19.12
N MET A 131 -29.28 -6.68 19.07
CA MET A 131 -30.29 -5.65 19.27
C MET A 131 -31.39 -5.73 18.20
N ALA A 132 -31.02 -5.86 16.92
CA ALA A 132 -31.97 -5.96 15.81
C ALA A 132 -32.84 -7.24 15.88
N ILE A 133 -32.24 -8.38 16.21
CA ILE A 133 -32.95 -9.66 16.37
C ILE A 133 -33.93 -9.59 17.54
N ALA A 134 -33.54 -8.99 18.66
CA ALA A 134 -34.42 -8.87 19.81
C ALA A 134 -35.56 -7.88 19.59
N ILE A 135 -35.33 -6.80 18.86
CA ILE A 135 -36.38 -5.87 18.40
C ILE A 135 -37.36 -6.61 17.48
N ALA A 136 -36.87 -7.46 16.57
CA ALA A 136 -37.70 -8.27 15.68
C ALA A 136 -38.53 -9.33 16.43
N VAL A 137 -37.96 -9.99 17.44
CA VAL A 137 -38.68 -10.96 18.29
C VAL A 137 -39.73 -10.27 19.15
N ALA A 138 -39.43 -9.10 19.73
CA ALA A 138 -40.41 -8.30 20.45
C ALA A 138 -41.55 -7.81 19.54
N GLY A 139 -41.23 -7.43 18.30
CA GLY A 139 -42.22 -7.08 17.26
C GLY A 139 -43.08 -8.27 16.82
N ALA A 140 -42.51 -9.48 16.73
CA ALA A 140 -43.24 -10.69 16.38
C ALA A 140 -44.18 -11.16 17.50
N VAL A 141 -43.78 -11.02 18.77
CA VAL A 141 -44.64 -11.30 19.94
C VAL A 141 -45.73 -10.23 20.10
N ALA A 142 -45.46 -8.98 19.71
CA ALA A 142 -46.46 -7.91 19.62
C ALA A 142 -47.39 -8.03 18.40
N GLY A 143 -47.09 -8.90 17.45
CA GLY A 143 -47.89 -9.16 16.24
C GLY A 143 -49.30 -9.72 16.49
N ALA A 144 -49.68 -9.98 17.74
CA ALA A 144 -51.05 -10.31 18.13
C ALA A 144 -51.91 -9.08 18.54
N VAL A 145 -51.34 -7.87 18.69
CA VAL A 145 -52.10 -6.64 18.98
C VAL A 145 -51.48 -5.47 18.21
N ALA A 146 -52.29 -4.81 17.37
CA ALA A 146 -51.88 -3.77 16.44
C ALA A 146 -51.26 -2.51 17.11
N VAL A 147 -49.99 -2.54 17.49
CA VAL A 147 -49.20 -1.33 17.84
C VAL A 147 -47.72 -1.52 17.48
N ALA A 148 -47.40 -1.49 16.18
CA ALA A 148 -46.03 -1.71 15.69
C ALA A 148 -45.07 -0.52 15.86
N GLY A 149 -45.57 0.69 16.14
CA GLY A 149 -44.75 1.92 16.20
C GLY A 149 -44.12 2.26 17.55
N THR A 150 -44.79 1.92 18.67
CA THR A 150 -44.42 2.44 20.00
C THR A 150 -43.52 1.48 20.81
N VAL A 151 -43.71 0.17 20.64
CA VAL A 151 -42.92 -0.86 21.34
C VAL A 151 -41.50 -0.99 20.76
N ALA A 152 -41.35 -0.89 19.44
CA ALA A 152 -40.05 -0.95 18.77
C ALA A 152 -39.15 0.25 19.16
N GLY A 153 -39.72 1.45 19.27
CA GLY A 153 -39.01 2.64 19.74
C GLY A 153 -38.56 2.51 21.19
N ALA A 154 -39.42 2.02 22.09
CA ALA A 154 -39.12 1.91 23.51
C ALA A 154 -38.11 0.80 23.85
N VAL A 155 -38.11 -0.34 23.13
CA VAL A 155 -37.11 -1.41 23.29
C VAL A 155 -35.74 -1.00 22.75
N ALA A 156 -35.68 -0.33 21.60
CA ALA A 156 -34.44 0.21 21.06
C ALA A 156 -33.79 1.22 22.02
N VAL A 157 -34.62 2.05 22.66
CA VAL A 157 -34.21 3.09 23.60
C VAL A 157 -33.74 2.46 24.93
N ALA A 158 -34.40 1.40 25.43
CA ALA A 158 -33.99 0.70 26.66
C ALA A 158 -32.64 -0.02 26.57
N VAL A 159 -32.37 -0.66 25.44
CA VAL A 159 -31.11 -1.39 25.20
C VAL A 159 -29.97 -0.43 24.88
N ALA A 160 -30.25 0.67 24.17
CA ALA A 160 -29.29 1.76 24.01
C ALA A 160 -28.87 2.34 25.38
N GLY A 161 -29.81 2.47 26.33
CA GLY A 161 -29.53 2.92 27.69
C GLY A 161 -28.62 1.99 28.50
N THR A 162 -28.77 0.67 28.39
CA THR A 162 -27.94 -0.28 29.17
C THR A 162 -26.57 -0.51 28.55
N VAL A 163 -26.44 -0.50 27.22
CA VAL A 163 -25.15 -0.53 26.53
C VAL A 163 -24.41 0.79 26.75
N ALA A 164 -25.07 1.95 26.59
CA ALA A 164 -24.47 3.25 26.87
C ALA A 164 -24.11 3.39 28.34
N GLY A 165 -24.95 2.93 29.27
CA GLY A 165 -24.70 2.94 30.70
C GLY A 165 -23.53 2.03 31.13
N ALA A 166 -23.45 0.82 30.58
CA ALA A 166 -22.34 -0.10 30.85
C ALA A 166 -21.01 0.38 30.26
N VAL A 167 -21.03 0.93 29.03
CA VAL A 167 -19.84 1.50 28.40
C VAL A 167 -19.40 2.77 29.10
N ALA A 168 -20.31 3.70 29.38
CA ALA A 168 -19.99 4.96 30.03
C ALA A 168 -19.59 4.75 31.51
N GLY A 169 -20.22 3.81 32.21
CA GLY A 169 -19.84 3.38 33.55
C GLY A 169 -18.47 2.70 33.58
N ALA A 170 -18.20 1.78 32.65
CA ALA A 170 -16.89 1.15 32.53
C ALA A 170 -15.79 2.16 32.17
N VAL A 171 -16.06 3.11 31.28
CA VAL A 171 -15.14 4.22 30.96
C VAL A 171 -14.91 5.08 32.20
N ALA A 172 -15.95 5.46 32.95
CA ALA A 172 -15.80 6.24 34.18
C ALA A 172 -14.95 5.52 35.24
N VAL A 173 -15.16 4.21 35.44
CA VAL A 173 -14.37 3.39 36.39
C VAL A 173 -12.94 3.18 35.89
N ALA A 174 -12.73 2.95 34.60
CA ALA A 174 -11.40 2.82 34.00
C ALA A 174 -10.61 4.14 34.10
N VAL A 175 -11.29 5.27 33.91
CA VAL A 175 -10.74 6.61 34.09
C VAL A 175 -10.39 6.86 35.56
N ALA A 176 -11.27 6.53 36.51
CA ALA A 176 -11.00 6.66 37.93
C ALA A 176 -9.82 5.76 38.38
N GLY A 177 -9.70 4.55 37.82
CA GLY A 177 -8.57 3.64 38.03
C GLY A 177 -7.26 4.12 37.41
N ALA A 178 -7.30 4.84 36.28
CA ALA A 178 -6.12 5.47 35.69
C ALA A 178 -5.52 6.55 36.63
N VAL A 179 -6.38 7.26 37.35
CA VAL A 179 -6.03 8.32 38.31
C VAL A 179 -5.64 7.76 39.69
N ALA A 180 -6.18 6.61 40.10
CA ALA A 180 -6.00 6.07 41.45
C ALA A 180 -4.80 5.09 41.58
N VAL A 181 -3.71 5.56 42.19
CA VAL A 181 -2.80 4.73 43.03
C VAL A 181 -2.77 5.26 44.48
N ALA A 182 -3.71 6.12 44.88
CA ALA A 182 -3.61 6.78 46.18
C ALA A 182 -4.81 6.64 47.12
N VAL A 183 -5.97 6.12 46.72
CA VAL A 183 -7.08 5.94 47.67
C VAL A 183 -7.93 4.74 47.26
N ALA A 184 -7.93 3.68 48.06
CA ALA A 184 -8.83 2.54 47.94
C ALA A 184 -10.33 2.93 48.05
N GLY A 185 -10.62 4.19 48.40
CA GLY A 185 -11.97 4.74 48.60
C GLY A 185 -12.63 5.42 47.40
N THR A 186 -11.95 5.73 46.29
CA THR A 186 -12.61 6.47 45.17
C THR A 186 -13.45 5.57 44.26
N VAL A 187 -13.06 4.30 44.08
CA VAL A 187 -13.89 3.29 43.40
C VAL A 187 -15.12 2.97 44.26
N ALA A 188 -14.97 2.92 45.58
CA ALA A 188 -16.08 2.74 46.51
C ALA A 188 -17.01 3.98 46.57
N GLY A 189 -16.47 5.20 46.49
CA GLY A 189 -17.25 6.45 46.56
C GLY A 189 -18.09 6.74 45.32
N ALA A 190 -17.57 6.51 44.11
CA ALA A 190 -18.35 6.65 42.87
C ALA A 190 -19.46 5.58 42.78
N VAL A 191 -19.17 4.36 43.23
CA VAL A 191 -20.16 3.28 43.34
C VAL A 191 -21.21 3.61 44.42
N ALA A 192 -20.81 4.15 45.57
CA ALA A 192 -21.73 4.51 46.66
C ALA A 192 -22.70 5.65 46.27
N VAL A 193 -22.26 6.65 45.49
CA VAL A 193 -23.13 7.75 45.03
C VAL A 193 -24.09 7.28 43.92
N ALA A 194 -23.63 6.41 43.02
CA ALA A 194 -24.49 5.75 42.02
C ALA A 194 -25.56 4.85 42.67
N VAL A 195 -25.17 4.10 43.71
CA VAL A 195 -26.07 3.25 44.51
C VAL A 195 -27.03 4.10 45.34
N ALA A 196 -26.57 5.17 45.99
CA ALA A 196 -27.44 6.03 46.79
C ALA A 196 -28.48 6.77 45.93
N GLY A 197 -28.11 7.25 44.73
CA GLY A 197 -29.04 7.94 43.83
C GLY A 197 -30.08 7.02 43.18
N THR A 198 -29.68 5.82 42.75
CA THR A 198 -30.59 4.81 42.17
C THR A 198 -31.54 4.23 43.23
N VAL A 199 -31.05 3.98 44.44
CA VAL A 199 -31.88 3.53 45.57
C VAL A 199 -32.80 4.65 46.04
N ALA A 200 -32.33 5.90 46.16
CA ALA A 200 -33.18 7.03 46.57
C ALA A 200 -34.30 7.34 45.57
N ALA A 201 -34.03 7.26 44.26
CA ALA A 201 -35.06 7.44 43.22
C ALA A 201 -36.07 6.28 43.21
N ALA A 202 -35.60 5.04 43.36
CA ALA A 202 -36.45 3.85 43.51
C ALA A 202 -37.35 3.92 44.76
N VAL A 203 -36.81 4.45 45.87
CA VAL A 203 -37.56 4.69 47.11
C VAL A 203 -38.53 5.86 46.97
N ALA A 204 -38.18 6.93 46.25
CA ALA A 204 -39.09 8.06 45.99
C ALA A 204 -40.31 7.64 45.14
N VAL A 205 -40.13 6.72 44.19
CA VAL A 205 -41.23 6.12 43.42
C VAL A 205 -42.09 5.19 44.28
N ALA A 206 -41.51 4.54 45.31
CA ALA A 206 -42.25 3.69 46.24
C ALA A 206 -43.29 4.46 47.08
N VAL A 207 -43.13 5.78 47.25
CA VAL A 207 -44.10 6.62 47.98
C VAL A 207 -45.40 6.86 47.18
N ALA A 208 -45.43 6.52 45.88
CA ALA A 208 -46.60 6.74 45.01
C ALA A 208 -47.52 5.52 44.81
N GLY A 209 -47.24 4.37 45.46
CA GLY A 209 -48.26 3.32 45.64
C GLY A 209 -48.52 2.33 44.48
N THR A 210 -47.65 2.19 43.49
CA THR A 210 -47.82 1.17 42.43
C THR A 210 -46.59 0.27 42.22
N VAL A 211 -46.82 -1.05 42.37
CA VAL A 211 -46.04 -2.23 41.91
C VAL A 211 -44.60 -2.40 42.45
N ALA A 212 -44.47 -2.98 43.66
CA ALA A 212 -43.19 -3.37 44.28
C ALA A 212 -42.27 -4.24 43.39
N VAL A 213 -42.85 -5.03 42.48
CA VAL A 213 -42.10 -5.89 41.55
C VAL A 213 -41.32 -5.07 40.51
N ALA A 214 -41.88 -3.95 40.03
CA ALA A 214 -41.23 -3.10 39.04
C ALA A 214 -39.99 -2.39 39.61
N VAL A 215 -40.10 -1.95 40.87
CA VAL A 215 -38.98 -1.36 41.62
C VAL A 215 -37.87 -2.38 41.86
N ALA A 216 -38.22 -3.62 42.26
CA ALA A 216 -37.26 -4.69 42.46
C ALA A 216 -36.49 -5.07 41.17
N VAL A 217 -37.19 -5.15 40.04
CA VAL A 217 -36.57 -5.44 38.73
C VAL A 217 -35.65 -4.30 38.30
N ALA A 218 -36.04 -3.04 38.49
CA ALA A 218 -35.21 -1.89 38.16
C ALA A 218 -33.92 -1.84 38.99
N VAL A 219 -34.02 -2.11 40.29
CA VAL A 219 -32.85 -2.21 41.19
C VAL A 219 -31.94 -3.36 40.76
N ALA A 220 -32.50 -4.54 40.43
CA ALA A 220 -31.71 -5.68 39.96
C ALA A 220 -30.95 -5.38 38.65
N VAL A 221 -31.59 -4.71 37.69
CA VAL A 221 -30.95 -4.29 36.43
C VAL A 221 -29.84 -3.26 36.69
N ALA A 222 -30.08 -2.28 37.58
CA ALA A 222 -29.06 -1.28 37.94
C ALA A 222 -27.83 -1.94 38.59
N VAL A 223 -28.03 -2.89 39.51
CA VAL A 223 -26.95 -3.65 40.14
C VAL A 223 -26.19 -4.49 39.11
N ALA A 224 -26.88 -5.15 38.18
CA ALA A 224 -26.24 -5.94 37.13
C ALA A 224 -25.36 -5.08 36.20
N VAL A 225 -25.81 -3.88 35.82
CA VAL A 225 -25.03 -2.93 35.00
C VAL A 225 -23.80 -2.42 35.75
N LEU A 226 -23.90 -2.18 37.06
CA LEU A 226 -22.75 -1.79 37.89
C LEU A 226 -21.70 -2.91 37.97
N LEU A 227 -22.13 -4.15 38.20
CA LEU A 227 -21.23 -5.31 38.22
C LEU A 227 -20.55 -5.53 36.86
N LEU A 228 -21.28 -5.34 35.75
CA LEU A 228 -20.70 -5.39 34.41
C LEU A 228 -19.63 -4.32 34.23
N SER A 229 -19.94 -3.09 34.62
CA SER A 229 -19.03 -1.95 34.47
C SER A 229 -17.74 -2.17 35.24
N PHE A 230 -17.84 -2.69 36.47
CA PHE A 230 -16.69 -3.06 37.28
C PHE A 230 -15.88 -4.20 36.63
N TYR A 231 -16.56 -5.25 36.16
CA TYR A 231 -15.93 -6.37 35.46
C TYR A 231 -15.13 -5.90 34.23
N VAL A 232 -15.75 -5.09 33.36
CA VAL A 232 -15.13 -4.54 32.16
C VAL A 232 -13.92 -3.68 32.52
N ALA A 233 -14.05 -2.78 33.49
CA ALA A 233 -12.94 -1.92 33.91
C ALA A 233 -11.78 -2.70 34.53
N TRP A 234 -12.09 -3.73 35.34
CA TRP A 234 -11.09 -4.61 35.93
C TRP A 234 -10.34 -5.42 34.87
N ARG A 235 -11.05 -6.02 33.89
CA ARG A 235 -10.43 -6.75 32.77
C ARG A 235 -9.60 -5.83 31.87
N ALA A 236 -10.12 -4.65 31.54
CA ALA A 236 -9.39 -3.62 30.79
C ALA A 236 -8.08 -3.22 31.52
N ASN A 237 -8.13 -3.09 32.84
CA ASN A 237 -6.95 -2.81 33.66
C ASN A 237 -5.97 -3.99 33.76
N LYS A 238 -6.41 -5.24 33.61
CA LYS A 238 -5.52 -6.39 33.48
C LYS A 238 -4.89 -6.54 32.08
N GLY A 239 -5.23 -5.66 31.14
CA GLY A 239 -4.66 -5.67 29.80
C GLY A 239 -5.34 -6.62 28.81
N ASP A 240 -6.56 -7.08 29.11
CA ASP A 240 -7.33 -7.94 28.21
C ASP A 240 -7.70 -7.21 26.91
N GLU A 241 -7.32 -7.77 25.77
CA GLU A 241 -7.56 -7.20 24.45
C GLU A 241 -9.04 -7.06 24.10
N LYS A 242 -9.90 -7.91 24.69
CA LYS A 242 -11.36 -7.81 24.55
C LYS A 242 -11.90 -6.45 24.97
N PHE A 243 -11.22 -5.75 25.86
CA PHE A 243 -11.61 -4.43 26.38
C PHE A 243 -10.57 -3.36 26.05
N ALA A 244 -9.83 -3.54 24.94
CA ALA A 244 -8.79 -2.60 24.50
C ALA A 244 -9.30 -1.16 24.32
N LEU A 245 -10.56 -0.98 23.90
CA LEU A 245 -11.20 0.33 23.75
C LEU A 245 -11.33 1.06 25.09
N VAL A 246 -11.83 0.38 26.13
CA VAL A 246 -11.95 0.98 27.48
C VAL A 246 -10.56 1.31 28.04
N ARG A 247 -9.59 0.43 27.81
CA ARG A 247 -8.18 0.66 28.18
C ARG A 247 -7.60 1.88 27.44
N SER A 248 -7.85 2.03 26.14
CA SER A 248 -7.30 3.13 25.34
C SER A 248 -7.86 4.49 25.79
N PHE A 249 -9.15 4.57 26.12
CA PHE A 249 -9.75 5.75 26.75
C PHE A 249 -9.13 6.06 28.11
N GLY A 250 -8.99 5.05 28.98
CA GLY A 250 -8.38 5.23 30.30
C GLY A 250 -6.93 5.74 30.21
N VAL A 251 -6.14 5.22 29.27
CA VAL A 251 -4.77 5.69 29.00
C VAL A 251 -4.77 7.10 28.43
N ALA A 252 -5.62 7.40 27.45
CA ALA A 252 -5.70 8.71 26.82
C ALA A 252 -6.09 9.81 27.82
N PHE A 253 -7.11 9.55 28.64
CA PHE A 253 -7.52 10.46 29.71
C PHE A 253 -6.46 10.57 30.79
N GLY A 254 -5.87 9.44 31.20
CA GLY A 254 -4.81 9.39 32.20
C GLY A 254 -3.56 10.17 31.79
N ALA A 255 -3.28 10.30 30.49
CA ALA A 255 -2.17 11.08 29.95
C ALA A 255 -2.47 12.59 29.84
N LEU A 256 -3.70 13.05 30.08
CA LEU A 256 -4.03 14.48 30.09
C LEU A 256 -3.24 15.22 31.19
N GLY A 257 -2.54 16.28 30.81
CA GLY A 257 -1.64 17.00 31.73
C GLY A 257 -0.39 16.21 32.14
N GLY A 258 -0.15 15.06 31.49
CA GLY A 258 1.04 14.23 31.65
C GLY A 258 2.25 14.76 30.89
N THR A 259 3.40 14.10 31.05
CA THR A 259 4.60 14.39 30.28
C THR A 259 4.35 14.09 28.80
N SER A 260 4.59 15.09 27.93
CA SER A 260 4.36 14.96 26.49
C SER A 260 5.67 14.84 25.73
N PHE A 261 5.81 13.79 24.93
CA PHE A 261 6.83 13.58 23.91
C PHE A 261 6.23 13.64 22.50
N CYS A 262 5.06 14.29 22.33
CA CYS A 262 4.38 14.27 21.05
C CYS A 262 5.20 14.88 19.91
N GLY A 263 5.40 14.14 18.84
CA GLY A 263 6.24 14.56 17.71
C GLY A 263 7.70 14.79 18.09
N ALA A 264 8.16 14.32 19.24
CA ALA A 264 9.56 14.44 19.63
C ALA A 264 10.43 13.46 18.82
N ASP A 265 11.69 13.83 18.62
CA ASP A 265 12.69 12.92 18.07
C ASP A 265 13.44 12.25 19.23
N LEU A 266 13.09 10.99 19.52
CA LEU A 266 13.67 10.19 20.60
C LEU A 266 14.76 9.24 20.09
N THR A 267 15.39 9.54 18.94
CA THR A 267 16.40 8.65 18.36
C THR A 267 17.51 8.34 19.36
N ALA A 268 17.71 7.06 19.68
CA ALA A 268 18.68 6.58 20.66
C ALA A 268 18.52 7.19 22.09
N ALA A 269 17.35 7.72 22.43
CA ALA A 269 17.07 8.18 23.80
C ALA A 269 17.00 7.00 24.77
N ASN A 270 17.48 7.18 26.00
CA ASN A 270 17.57 6.12 26.99
C ASN A 270 16.53 6.27 28.10
N PHE A 271 15.54 5.39 28.16
CA PHE A 271 14.49 5.36 29.19
C PHE A 271 14.70 4.25 30.23
N THR A 272 15.94 3.79 30.42
CA THR A 272 16.21 2.65 31.30
C THR A 272 15.66 2.87 32.71
N GLY A 273 14.79 1.98 33.20
CA GLY A 273 14.19 2.08 34.54
C GLY A 273 13.25 3.28 34.76
N ALA A 274 12.98 4.10 33.74
CA ALA A 274 12.14 5.29 33.84
C ALA A 274 10.67 4.91 34.09
N ASN A 275 9.95 5.70 34.86
CA ASN A 275 8.51 5.53 35.04
C ASN A 275 7.75 6.38 34.02
N LEU A 276 7.07 5.71 33.10
CA LEU A 276 6.39 6.31 31.95
C LEU A 276 4.87 6.22 32.03
N LYS A 277 4.31 6.04 33.24
CA LYS A 277 2.86 6.09 33.44
C LYS A 277 2.32 7.44 32.94
N SER A 278 1.23 7.42 32.19
CA SER A 278 0.53 8.63 31.78
C SER A 278 1.39 9.61 30.96
N THR A 279 2.35 9.10 30.19
CA THR A 279 3.04 9.89 29.17
C THR A 279 2.30 9.83 27.84
N ASN A 280 2.62 10.75 26.95
CA ASN A 280 2.07 10.78 25.60
C ASN A 280 3.18 10.90 24.55
N SER A 281 3.30 9.90 23.69
CA SER A 281 4.28 9.82 22.60
C SER A 281 3.60 9.71 21.23
N ASN A 282 2.31 10.08 21.10
CA ASN A 282 1.63 10.16 19.80
C ASN A 282 2.25 11.21 18.88
N ALA A 283 2.03 11.07 17.57
CA ALA A 283 2.33 12.14 16.62
C ALA A 283 1.76 13.49 17.07
N SER A 284 2.52 14.56 16.82
CA SER A 284 1.99 15.92 16.95
C SER A 284 1.22 16.29 15.68
N LYS A 285 0.60 17.48 15.66
CA LYS A 285 -0.01 18.01 14.43
C LYS A 285 1.01 18.26 13.31
N GLN A 286 2.31 18.32 13.63
CA GLN A 286 3.36 18.71 12.69
C GLN A 286 4.18 17.53 12.20
N LYS A 287 4.52 16.57 13.09
CA LYS A 287 5.40 15.46 12.76
C LYS A 287 5.14 14.23 13.63
N PRO A 288 5.44 13.01 13.13
CA PRO A 288 5.41 11.79 13.94
C PRO A 288 6.45 11.85 15.06
N THR A 289 6.21 11.08 16.13
CA THR A 289 7.22 10.85 17.16
C THR A 289 8.18 9.77 16.66
N ILE A 290 9.48 10.06 16.67
CA ILE A 290 10.52 9.15 16.17
C ILE A 290 11.04 8.33 17.36
N LEU A 291 11.03 7.00 17.25
CA LEU A 291 11.45 6.07 18.31
C LEU A 291 12.68 5.24 17.95
N THR A 292 13.33 5.57 16.82
CA THR A 292 14.51 4.89 16.27
C THR A 292 15.53 4.59 17.37
N HIS A 293 15.82 3.32 17.62
CA HIS A 293 16.78 2.84 18.61
C HIS A 293 16.58 3.34 20.06
N ALA A 294 15.40 3.86 20.42
CA ALA A 294 15.11 4.25 21.79
C ALA A 294 15.20 3.03 22.74
N CYS A 295 15.89 3.19 23.87
CA CYS A 295 16.10 2.12 24.83
C CYS A 295 14.98 2.14 25.90
N TRP A 296 14.22 1.05 25.99
CA TRP A 296 13.10 0.90 26.93
C TRP A 296 13.37 -0.08 28.07
N LYS A 297 14.62 -0.54 28.21
CA LYS A 297 15.00 -1.58 29.17
C LYS A 297 14.53 -1.25 30.58
N ASP A 298 13.81 -2.16 31.23
CA ASP A 298 13.27 -1.98 32.59
C ASP A 298 12.33 -0.76 32.78
N ALA A 299 11.86 -0.14 31.70
CA ALA A 299 10.93 0.98 31.78
C ALA A 299 9.61 0.55 32.45
N LYS A 300 9.16 1.34 33.42
CA LYS A 300 8.04 1.02 34.29
C LYS A 300 6.77 1.67 33.76
N LYS A 301 5.68 0.90 33.74
CA LYS A 301 4.33 1.37 33.38
C LYS A 301 4.21 1.93 31.97
N LEU A 302 5.06 1.47 31.04
CA LEU A 302 4.98 1.82 29.62
C LEU A 302 3.67 1.35 28.98
N ASP A 303 3.04 0.31 29.53
CA ASP A 303 1.70 -0.15 29.17
C ASP A 303 0.58 0.86 29.46
N ARG A 304 0.89 1.88 30.27
CA ARG A 304 0.00 3.00 30.63
C ARG A 304 0.40 4.30 29.96
N ALA A 305 1.33 4.27 29.01
CA ALA A 305 1.68 5.39 28.17
C ALA A 305 0.77 5.41 26.93
N ARG A 306 0.42 6.60 26.46
CA ARG A 306 -0.25 6.78 25.18
C ARG A 306 0.82 6.75 24.09
N VAL A 307 0.90 5.63 23.36
CA VAL A 307 1.97 5.35 22.39
C VAL A 307 1.53 5.44 20.93
N GLY A 308 0.23 5.52 20.66
CA GLY A 308 -0.33 5.67 19.31
C GLY A 308 0.02 4.51 18.40
N ASP A 309 0.03 4.78 17.09
CA ASP A 309 0.38 3.82 16.04
C ASP A 309 1.90 3.71 15.85
N SER A 310 2.62 3.48 16.95
CA SER A 310 4.08 3.32 16.95
C SER A 310 4.47 1.85 17.15
N LEU A 311 5.77 1.56 17.06
CA LEU A 311 6.37 0.28 17.44
C LEU A 311 5.88 -0.25 18.80
N LEU A 312 5.60 0.67 19.74
CA LEU A 312 5.15 0.33 21.09
C LEU A 312 3.66 -0.04 21.17
N ALA A 313 2.89 0.06 20.08
CA ALA A 313 1.46 -0.28 20.04
C ALA A 313 1.23 -1.76 20.35
N ASN A 314 2.07 -2.64 19.80
CA ASN A 314 1.97 -4.08 20.02
C ASN A 314 2.48 -4.44 21.45
N PRO A 315 1.64 -5.10 22.29
CA PRO A 315 2.02 -5.48 23.65
C PRO A 315 3.23 -6.41 23.74
N ALA A 316 3.36 -7.39 22.83
CA ALA A 316 4.47 -8.33 22.82
C ALA A 316 5.79 -7.63 22.47
N VAL A 317 5.75 -6.69 21.52
CA VAL A 317 6.91 -5.84 21.18
C VAL A 317 7.30 -4.97 22.38
N ARG A 318 6.34 -4.33 23.04
CA ARG A 318 6.60 -3.54 24.25
C ARG A 318 7.25 -4.39 25.34
N GLU A 319 6.76 -5.60 25.57
CA GLU A 319 7.34 -6.52 26.53
C GLU A 319 8.77 -6.90 26.15
N LEU A 320 9.02 -7.21 24.87
CA LEU A 320 10.37 -7.51 24.35
C LEU A 320 11.34 -6.35 24.59
N LEU A 321 10.95 -5.12 24.24
CA LEU A 321 11.81 -3.94 24.36
C LEU A 321 12.11 -3.58 25.83
N VAL A 322 11.17 -3.84 26.73
CA VAL A 322 11.33 -3.58 28.17
C VAL A 322 12.13 -4.66 28.87
N THR A 323 11.79 -5.94 28.65
CA THR A 323 12.38 -7.07 29.38
C THR A 323 13.64 -7.61 28.74
N ARG A 324 13.88 -7.30 27.46
CA ARG A 324 14.89 -7.94 26.61
C ARG A 324 14.70 -9.45 26.47
N ASN A 325 13.50 -9.96 26.73
CA ASN A 325 13.21 -11.40 26.72
C ASN A 325 12.06 -11.76 25.76
N GLY A 326 12.45 -12.34 24.63
CA GLY A 326 11.61 -12.97 23.63
C GLY A 326 11.82 -14.48 23.51
N TYR A 327 12.43 -15.14 24.51
CA TYR A 327 12.68 -16.58 24.49
C TYR A 327 11.41 -17.37 24.17
N LYS A 328 11.42 -18.17 23.10
CA LYS A 328 10.29 -18.98 22.61
C LYS A 328 8.99 -18.20 22.32
N LYS A 329 9.07 -16.88 22.16
CA LYS A 329 7.90 -16.05 21.83
C LYS A 329 7.72 -15.91 20.33
N SER A 330 6.47 -15.68 19.92
CA SER A 330 6.11 -15.41 18.53
C SER A 330 5.81 -13.93 18.34
N TYR A 331 6.35 -13.36 17.26
CA TYR A 331 6.17 -11.97 16.84
C TYR A 331 5.52 -11.84 15.45
N VAL A 332 4.98 -12.94 14.92
CA VAL A 332 4.29 -13.00 13.62
C VAL A 332 3.17 -11.96 13.51
N GLU A 333 2.42 -11.73 14.59
CA GLU A 333 1.34 -10.72 14.62
C GLU A 333 1.86 -9.28 14.72
N ALA A 334 3.09 -9.08 15.23
CA ALA A 334 3.66 -7.75 15.36
C ALA A 334 4.03 -7.16 14.01
N LYS A 335 4.58 -7.98 13.11
CA LYS A 335 5.08 -7.66 11.75
C LYS A 335 6.13 -6.56 11.64
N ASN A 336 6.21 -5.63 12.59
CA ASN A 336 7.04 -4.44 12.53
C ASN A 336 7.89 -4.34 13.82
N LEU A 337 9.18 -4.54 13.65
CA LEU A 337 10.27 -4.27 14.60
C LEU A 337 11.30 -3.32 13.98
N ARG A 338 10.92 -2.53 12.97
CA ARG A 338 11.80 -1.60 12.27
C ARG A 338 12.44 -0.64 13.26
N GLU A 339 13.75 -0.45 13.11
CA GLU A 339 14.54 0.48 13.91
C GLU A 339 14.45 0.23 15.43
N ALA A 340 13.99 -0.96 15.84
CA ALA A 340 13.91 -1.32 17.24
C ALA A 340 15.31 -1.40 17.85
N ASN A 341 15.45 -0.93 19.09
CA ASN A 341 16.62 -1.27 19.89
C ASN A 341 16.38 -2.66 20.47
N LEU A 342 17.10 -3.68 20.02
CA LEU A 342 17.11 -5.05 20.51
C LEU A 342 18.51 -5.47 21.03
N PHE A 343 19.32 -4.48 21.39
CA PHE A 343 20.67 -4.70 21.93
C PHE A 343 20.63 -5.69 23.09
N GLY A 344 21.37 -6.80 22.96
CA GLY A 344 21.47 -7.83 23.99
C GLY A 344 20.15 -8.57 24.29
N ALA A 345 19.16 -8.51 23.39
CA ALA A 345 17.89 -9.21 23.61
C ALA A 345 18.07 -10.73 23.52
N ASN A 346 17.43 -11.45 24.44
CA ASN A 346 17.27 -12.90 24.33
C ASN A 346 16.09 -13.21 23.41
N LEU A 347 16.39 -13.61 22.18
CA LEU A 347 15.45 -14.04 21.13
C LEU A 347 15.65 -15.52 20.80
N ASN A 348 16.21 -16.30 21.73
CA ASN A 348 16.49 -17.70 21.53
C ASN A 348 15.17 -18.47 21.28
N GLU A 349 15.14 -19.28 20.23
CA GLU A 349 13.96 -19.99 19.72
C GLU A 349 12.74 -19.07 19.43
N ALA A 350 12.93 -17.76 19.25
CA ALA A 350 11.85 -16.85 18.92
C ALA A 350 11.35 -17.05 17.48
N VAL A 351 10.05 -16.86 17.25
CA VAL A 351 9.43 -16.91 15.92
C VAL A 351 9.27 -15.49 15.39
N LEU A 352 10.15 -15.10 14.47
CA LEU A 352 10.24 -13.77 13.85
C LEU A 352 9.91 -13.82 12.35
N LYS A 353 9.15 -14.83 11.91
CA LYS A 353 8.75 -14.97 10.51
C LYS A 353 8.01 -13.75 10.00
N TRP A 354 8.27 -13.36 8.75
CA TRP A 354 7.64 -12.22 8.09
C TRP A 354 7.78 -10.89 8.84
N THR A 355 8.69 -10.82 9.82
CA THR A 355 8.84 -9.64 10.67
C THR A 355 9.84 -8.69 10.02
N ASP A 356 9.47 -7.43 9.97
CA ASP A 356 10.33 -6.37 9.49
C ASP A 356 11.23 -5.87 10.62
N LEU A 357 12.49 -6.29 10.59
CA LEU A 357 13.59 -5.89 11.47
C LEU A 357 14.49 -4.82 10.82
N SER A 358 14.04 -4.18 9.73
CA SER A 358 14.89 -3.26 8.99
C SER A 358 15.41 -2.14 9.88
N GLY A 359 16.71 -1.87 9.84
CA GLY A 359 17.36 -0.85 10.67
C GLY A 359 17.42 -1.18 12.16
N ALA A 360 16.99 -2.37 12.62
CA ALA A 360 17.01 -2.72 14.04
C ALA A 360 18.45 -2.85 14.58
N ASN A 361 18.66 -2.45 15.83
CA ASN A 361 19.91 -2.73 16.55
C ASN A 361 19.77 -4.08 17.23
N LEU A 362 20.33 -5.14 16.64
CA LEU A 362 20.38 -6.51 17.14
C LEU A 362 21.77 -6.86 17.72
N GLN A 363 22.60 -5.85 18.00
CA GLN A 363 23.94 -6.10 18.51
C GLN A 363 23.89 -6.94 19.78
N ARG A 364 24.70 -8.00 19.84
CA ARG A 364 24.78 -8.95 20.95
C ARG A 364 23.46 -9.67 21.29
N ALA A 365 22.46 -9.66 20.40
CA ALA A 365 21.24 -10.41 20.60
C ALA A 365 21.50 -11.92 20.51
N ASP A 366 20.80 -12.70 21.34
CA ASP A 366 20.81 -14.16 21.27
C ASP A 366 19.67 -14.63 20.37
N LEU A 367 19.97 -14.98 19.13
CA LEU A 367 19.02 -15.47 18.13
C LEU A 367 19.14 -17.00 17.94
N ARG A 368 19.79 -17.71 18.86
CA ARG A 368 20.01 -19.16 18.69
C ARG A 368 18.69 -19.90 18.51
N GLY A 369 18.60 -20.72 17.47
CA GLY A 369 17.37 -21.45 17.14
C GLY A 369 16.18 -20.58 16.70
N ALA A 370 16.35 -19.26 16.54
CA ALA A 370 15.27 -18.38 16.12
C ALA A 370 14.84 -18.69 14.68
N ASN A 371 13.61 -18.33 14.36
CA ASN A 371 13.06 -18.48 13.02
C ASN A 371 12.90 -17.10 12.36
N LEU A 372 13.78 -16.79 11.42
CA LEU A 372 13.79 -15.57 10.61
C LEU A 372 13.29 -15.82 9.17
N THR A 373 12.49 -16.87 8.95
CA THR A 373 11.93 -17.16 7.63
C THR A 373 11.21 -15.93 7.06
N GLU A 374 11.64 -15.46 5.90
CA GLU A 374 11.09 -14.27 5.22
C GLU A 374 11.10 -12.99 6.07
N ALA A 375 11.99 -12.89 7.06
CA ALA A 375 12.19 -11.67 7.82
C ALA A 375 12.96 -10.62 6.99
N LEU A 376 12.60 -9.33 7.12
CA LEU A 376 13.37 -8.24 6.51
C LEU A 376 14.41 -7.74 7.51
N VAL A 377 15.69 -7.91 7.22
CA VAL A 377 16.82 -7.60 8.11
C VAL A 377 17.75 -6.54 7.47
N ILE A 378 17.19 -5.77 6.52
CA ILE A 378 17.86 -4.71 5.77
C ILE A 378 18.35 -3.60 6.70
N GLY A 379 19.63 -3.23 6.65
CA GLY A 379 20.17 -2.16 7.47
C GLY A 379 20.24 -2.46 8.98
N ALA A 380 19.91 -3.68 9.40
CA ALA A 380 19.99 -4.08 10.79
C ALA A 380 21.46 -4.30 11.21
N ASP A 381 21.78 -4.00 12.46
CA ASP A 381 23.10 -4.23 13.02
C ASP A 381 23.10 -5.49 13.90
N LEU A 382 23.73 -6.56 13.41
CA LEU A 382 23.84 -7.85 14.11
C LEU A 382 25.21 -8.02 14.80
N THR A 383 25.99 -6.95 15.02
CA THR A 383 27.34 -7.07 15.56
C THR A 383 27.36 -7.87 16.88
N GLY A 384 28.09 -8.98 16.93
CA GLY A 384 28.17 -9.82 18.13
C GLY A 384 26.94 -10.70 18.40
N ALA A 385 25.98 -10.79 17.48
CA ALA A 385 24.77 -11.61 17.66
C ALA A 385 25.08 -13.11 17.57
N ALA A 386 24.35 -13.91 18.35
CA ALA A 386 24.48 -15.37 18.33
C ALA A 386 23.41 -15.99 17.42
N LEU A 387 23.81 -16.61 16.31
CA LEU A 387 22.91 -17.13 15.26
C LEU A 387 22.90 -18.67 15.15
N THR A 388 23.56 -19.39 16.06
CA THR A 388 23.63 -20.86 16.00
C THR A 388 22.23 -21.51 15.97
N GLY A 389 21.96 -22.30 14.93
CA GLY A 389 20.70 -23.00 14.71
C GLY A 389 19.56 -22.14 14.18
N THR A 390 19.80 -20.87 13.84
CA THR A 390 18.78 -19.98 13.29
C THR A 390 18.32 -20.46 11.91
N CYS A 391 17.03 -20.33 11.62
CA CYS A 391 16.49 -20.54 10.28
C CYS A 391 16.46 -19.21 9.53
N LEU A 392 17.16 -19.17 8.39
CA LEU A 392 17.35 -17.99 7.54
C LEU A 392 16.65 -18.14 6.17
N GLN A 393 15.66 -19.03 6.07
CA GLN A 393 14.95 -19.29 4.82
C GLN A 393 14.40 -17.98 4.24
N SER A 394 14.90 -17.58 3.08
CA SER A 394 14.47 -16.35 2.40
C SER A 394 14.51 -15.09 3.28
N TRP A 395 15.39 -15.03 4.29
CA TRP A 395 15.61 -13.78 5.01
C TRP A 395 16.19 -12.74 4.04
N ASN A 396 15.83 -11.47 4.22
CA ASN A 396 16.26 -10.41 3.32
C ASN A 396 17.32 -9.55 3.99
N ILE A 397 18.52 -9.53 3.41
CA ILE A 397 19.67 -8.73 3.84
C ILE A 397 20.24 -8.00 2.62
N ASP A 398 20.88 -6.86 2.84
CA ASP A 398 21.58 -6.11 1.80
C ASP A 398 22.95 -5.61 2.31
N THR A 399 23.62 -4.79 1.51
CA THR A 399 24.93 -4.21 1.85
C THR A 399 24.88 -3.25 3.04
N SER A 400 23.70 -2.81 3.47
CA SER A 400 23.52 -2.00 4.67
C SER A 400 23.38 -2.83 5.95
N THR A 401 23.10 -4.14 5.84
CA THR A 401 23.06 -5.06 6.99
C THR A 401 24.47 -5.30 7.54
N VAL A 402 24.67 -5.05 8.83
CA VAL A 402 25.99 -5.23 9.47
C VAL A 402 26.09 -6.63 10.06
N LEU A 403 26.93 -7.47 9.44
CA LEU A 403 27.30 -8.80 9.93
C LEU A 403 28.76 -8.78 10.38
N LYS A 404 28.99 -8.63 11.68
CA LYS A 404 30.32 -8.53 12.27
C LYS A 404 30.39 -9.29 13.59
N ASP A 405 31.49 -10.00 13.83
CA ASP A 405 31.74 -10.72 15.08
C ASP A 405 30.58 -11.69 15.43
N ILE A 406 30.00 -12.33 14.42
CA ILE A 406 28.83 -13.21 14.58
C ILE A 406 29.24 -14.51 15.28
N ASP A 407 28.54 -14.85 16.36
CA ASP A 407 28.69 -16.16 17.02
C ASP A 407 27.73 -17.16 16.37
N CYS A 408 28.23 -17.92 15.40
CA CYS A 408 27.44 -18.91 14.70
C CYS A 408 28.25 -20.17 14.44
N GLN A 409 27.73 -21.33 14.85
CA GLN A 409 28.30 -22.64 14.52
C GLN A 409 27.64 -23.25 13.29
N TYR A 410 26.33 -23.03 13.12
CA TYR A 410 25.57 -23.47 11.96
C TYR A 410 24.24 -22.72 11.83
N VAL A 411 23.65 -22.73 10.64
CA VAL A 411 22.29 -22.21 10.34
C VAL A 411 21.51 -23.18 9.45
N PHE A 412 20.21 -22.94 9.31
CA PHE A 412 19.34 -23.66 8.36
C PHE A 412 18.82 -22.71 7.29
N LEU A 413 18.84 -23.12 6.03
CA LEU A 413 18.28 -22.35 4.91
C LEU A 413 16.84 -22.78 4.56
N LEU A 414 16.35 -23.87 5.15
CA LEU A 414 14.94 -24.25 5.09
C LEU A 414 14.35 -24.39 6.48
N GLU A 415 13.12 -23.92 6.62
CA GLU A 415 12.32 -24.11 7.82
C GLU A 415 11.88 -25.56 7.93
N GLN A 416 11.24 -26.06 6.88
CA GLN A 416 10.76 -27.42 6.79
C GLN A 416 11.77 -28.28 6.01
N PRO A 417 11.89 -29.57 6.33
CA PRO A 417 12.71 -30.47 5.54
C PRO A 417 12.27 -30.52 4.07
N ASN A 418 13.23 -30.55 3.14
CA ASN A 418 12.97 -30.85 1.73
C ASN A 418 12.59 -32.33 1.53
N GLU A 419 12.37 -32.73 0.27
CA GLU A 419 12.01 -34.12 -0.09
C GLU A 419 13.00 -35.17 0.42
N PHE A 420 14.25 -34.77 0.69
CA PHE A 420 15.31 -35.63 1.23
C PHE A 420 15.41 -35.58 2.76
N GLY A 421 14.49 -34.91 3.45
CA GLY A 421 14.50 -34.75 4.91
C GLY A 421 15.54 -33.73 5.42
N SER A 422 16.16 -32.95 4.54
CA SER A 422 17.17 -31.95 4.90
C SER A 422 16.56 -30.57 5.05
N ARG A 423 16.95 -29.84 6.11
CA ARG A 423 16.60 -28.42 6.32
C ARG A 423 17.65 -27.46 5.74
N GLU A 424 18.53 -27.98 4.88
CA GLU A 424 19.66 -27.27 4.29
C GLU A 424 20.55 -26.58 5.34
N ARG A 425 21.14 -27.38 6.23
CA ARG A 425 22.12 -26.88 7.20
C ARG A 425 23.34 -26.29 6.48
N ARG A 426 23.90 -25.22 7.04
CA ARG A 426 25.25 -24.72 6.71
C ARG A 426 26.10 -24.64 7.98
N PRO A 427 27.34 -25.16 7.98
CA PRO A 427 27.94 -26.00 6.93
C PRO A 427 27.13 -27.28 6.68
N HIS A 428 27.21 -27.85 5.48
CA HIS A 428 26.42 -29.04 5.11
C HIS A 428 26.75 -30.27 5.96
N ASP A 429 28.04 -30.45 6.26
CA ASP A 429 28.51 -31.55 7.11
C ASP A 429 28.13 -31.27 8.58
N PRO A 430 27.31 -32.11 9.23
CA PRO A 430 26.89 -31.91 10.61
C PRO A 430 28.05 -31.96 11.61
N ASN A 431 29.19 -32.57 11.26
CA ASN A 431 30.38 -32.63 12.10
C ASN A 431 31.25 -31.38 11.99
N LYS A 432 30.94 -30.47 11.05
CA LYS A 432 31.63 -29.18 10.89
C LYS A 432 30.80 -28.04 11.45
N ILE A 433 31.51 -27.04 11.95
CA ILE A 433 30.97 -25.76 12.40
C ILE A 433 31.69 -24.62 11.68
N PHE A 434 30.99 -23.50 11.49
CA PHE A 434 31.62 -22.24 11.12
C PHE A 434 32.67 -21.86 12.17
N GLN A 435 33.86 -21.49 11.71
CA GLN A 435 34.87 -20.84 12.54
C GLN A 435 34.55 -19.34 12.65
N PRO A 436 35.13 -18.62 13.63
CA PRO A 436 34.97 -17.18 13.73
C PRO A 436 35.27 -16.47 12.39
N GLY A 437 34.33 -15.69 11.86
CA GLY A 437 34.45 -15.00 10.58
C GLY A 437 33.93 -15.78 9.36
N ASP A 438 33.67 -17.09 9.46
CA ASP A 438 33.21 -17.88 8.30
C ASP A 438 31.77 -17.54 7.90
N PHE A 439 30.91 -17.25 8.89
CA PHE A 439 29.53 -16.86 8.62
C PHE A 439 29.47 -15.54 7.83
N GLU A 440 30.27 -14.57 8.26
CA GLU A 440 30.38 -13.26 7.62
C GLU A 440 30.90 -13.39 6.20
N LYS A 441 31.92 -14.24 5.96
CA LYS A 441 32.42 -14.52 4.61
C LYS A 441 31.36 -15.17 3.73
N TYR A 442 30.65 -16.17 4.27
CA TYR A 442 29.61 -16.91 3.55
C TYR A 442 28.50 -15.96 3.05
N PHE A 443 28.02 -15.06 3.91
CA PHE A 443 27.01 -14.09 3.49
C PHE A 443 27.59 -12.89 2.75
N LYS A 444 28.87 -12.53 2.93
CA LYS A 444 29.54 -11.52 2.11
C LYS A 444 29.62 -11.95 0.65
N GLU A 445 29.97 -13.20 0.37
CA GLU A 445 29.94 -13.72 -1.01
C GLU A 445 28.55 -13.61 -1.64
N VAL A 446 27.49 -13.92 -0.89
CA VAL A 446 26.11 -13.73 -1.36
C VAL A 446 25.78 -12.23 -1.53
N LEU A 447 26.21 -11.39 -0.59
CA LEU A 447 25.99 -9.93 -0.61
C LEU A 447 26.85 -9.19 -1.63
N ASP A 448 27.91 -9.79 -2.18
CA ASP A 448 28.74 -9.17 -3.22
C ASP A 448 28.33 -9.67 -4.61
N THR A 449 27.33 -10.55 -4.73
CA THR A 449 26.87 -11.07 -6.04
C THR A 449 25.57 -10.41 -6.51
N VAL A 450 25.48 -10.18 -7.82
CA VAL A 450 24.29 -9.82 -8.59
C VAL A 450 23.96 -11.02 -9.46
N GLN A 451 22.75 -11.56 -9.34
CA GLN A 451 22.26 -12.64 -10.18
C GLN A 451 21.29 -12.06 -11.20
N ILE A 452 21.61 -12.23 -12.48
CA ILE A 452 20.83 -11.72 -13.60
C ILE A 452 20.24 -12.90 -14.34
N LEU A 453 18.90 -12.95 -14.44
CA LEU A 453 18.18 -14.00 -15.13
C LEU A 453 17.94 -13.63 -16.58
N ILE A 454 18.60 -14.34 -17.49
CA ILE A 454 18.44 -14.20 -18.93
C ILE A 454 17.39 -15.19 -19.38
N ARG A 455 16.26 -14.68 -19.87
CA ARG A 455 15.15 -15.50 -20.37
C ARG A 455 15.43 -16.03 -21.77
N ASP A 456 14.94 -17.23 -22.07
CA ASP A 456 14.94 -17.82 -23.42
C ASP A 456 16.35 -18.01 -24.03
N GLY A 457 17.34 -18.28 -23.18
CA GLY A 457 18.73 -18.55 -23.56
C GLY A 457 19.56 -17.31 -23.83
N ILE A 458 20.86 -17.52 -24.07
CA ILE A 458 21.80 -16.44 -24.37
C ILE A 458 21.75 -16.08 -25.86
N ASN A 459 21.43 -14.83 -26.17
CA ASN A 459 21.78 -14.23 -27.45
C ASN A 459 23.25 -13.74 -27.39
N PRO A 460 24.18 -14.28 -28.18
CA PRO A 460 25.63 -14.05 -28.00
C PRO A 460 26.06 -12.59 -28.11
N GLU A 461 25.50 -11.84 -29.06
CA GLU A 461 25.87 -10.45 -29.34
C GLU A 461 25.24 -9.48 -28.34
N ALA A 462 23.96 -9.69 -27.98
CA ALA A 462 23.31 -8.93 -26.91
C ALA A 462 24.00 -9.17 -25.56
N PHE A 463 24.34 -10.42 -25.27
CA PHE A 463 25.07 -10.80 -24.06
C PHE A 463 26.44 -10.14 -23.99
N LYS A 464 27.23 -10.25 -25.07
CA LYS A 464 28.56 -9.64 -25.13
C LYS A 464 28.50 -8.13 -24.91
N THR A 465 27.56 -7.45 -25.57
CA THR A 465 27.41 -5.99 -25.47
C THR A 465 26.97 -5.56 -24.07
N ALA A 466 25.98 -6.25 -23.50
CA ALA A 466 25.50 -5.98 -22.15
C ALA A 466 26.59 -6.24 -21.10
N LEU A 467 27.30 -7.37 -21.21
CA LEU A 467 28.38 -7.71 -20.31
C LEU A 467 29.54 -6.71 -20.40
N GLN A 468 29.96 -6.32 -21.61
CA GLN A 468 30.99 -5.30 -21.79
C GLN A 468 30.58 -3.97 -21.16
N THR A 469 29.34 -3.52 -21.39
CA THR A 469 28.84 -2.26 -20.83
C THR A 469 28.81 -2.28 -19.30
N VAL A 470 28.35 -3.40 -18.72
CA VAL A 470 28.32 -3.58 -17.27
C VAL A 470 29.75 -3.64 -16.70
N LEU A 471 30.67 -4.37 -17.32
CA LEU A 471 32.07 -4.43 -16.86
C LEU A 471 32.81 -3.09 -17.02
N GLU A 472 32.46 -2.28 -18.01
CA GLU A 472 33.01 -0.93 -18.18
C GLU A 472 32.47 0.06 -17.13
N LYS A 473 31.16 0.01 -16.85
CA LYS A 473 30.51 0.88 -15.86
C LYS A 473 30.86 0.48 -14.42
N TYR A 474 31.07 -0.82 -14.18
CA TYR A 474 31.40 -1.40 -12.89
C TYR A 474 32.73 -2.17 -12.98
N PRO A 475 33.90 -1.50 -12.91
CA PRO A 475 35.20 -2.11 -13.19
C PRO A 475 35.66 -3.17 -12.18
N GLU A 476 35.07 -3.21 -10.98
CA GLU A 476 35.30 -4.27 -9.99
C GLU A 476 34.38 -5.48 -10.21
N ALA A 477 33.47 -5.42 -11.18
CA ALA A 477 32.58 -6.52 -11.48
C ALA A 477 33.34 -7.68 -12.14
N THR A 478 33.07 -8.91 -11.69
CA THR A 478 33.67 -10.12 -12.25
C THR A 478 32.62 -11.21 -12.40
N VAL A 479 32.64 -11.91 -13.54
CA VAL A 479 31.76 -13.06 -13.76
C VAL A 479 32.19 -14.21 -12.85
N GLN A 480 31.30 -14.62 -11.93
CA GLN A 480 31.53 -15.75 -11.02
C GLN A 480 30.98 -17.06 -11.60
N GLY A 481 29.88 -16.99 -12.35
CA GLY A 481 29.26 -18.18 -12.92
C GLY A 481 28.22 -17.83 -13.97
N ILE A 482 28.02 -18.76 -14.90
CA ILE A 482 26.93 -18.77 -15.88
C ILE A 482 26.31 -20.16 -15.79
N GLU A 483 25.07 -20.23 -15.34
CA GLU A 483 24.37 -21.49 -15.09
C GLU A 483 23.13 -21.58 -15.97
N GLU A 484 23.00 -22.66 -16.75
CA GLU A 484 21.81 -22.92 -17.53
C GLU A 484 20.72 -23.53 -16.64
N GLN A 485 19.56 -22.88 -16.58
CA GLN A 485 18.37 -23.32 -15.85
C GLN A 485 17.24 -23.60 -16.85
N ALA A 486 17.23 -24.82 -17.39
CA ALA A 486 16.31 -25.25 -18.43
C ALA A 486 16.42 -24.42 -19.72
N GLN A 487 15.51 -23.47 -19.96
CA GLN A 487 15.56 -22.56 -21.11
C GLN A 487 16.15 -21.19 -20.75
N ASP A 488 16.31 -20.89 -19.46
CA ASP A 488 16.83 -19.63 -18.97
C ASP A 488 18.33 -19.78 -18.59
N VAL A 489 19.05 -18.68 -18.49
CA VAL A 489 20.45 -18.67 -18.04
C VAL A 489 20.62 -17.68 -16.90
N LEU A 490 21.20 -18.14 -15.80
CA LEU A 490 21.53 -17.33 -14.64
C LEU A 490 22.99 -16.87 -14.71
N LEU A 491 23.21 -15.58 -14.90
CA LEU A 491 24.52 -14.95 -14.84
C LEU A 491 24.77 -14.42 -13.43
N THR A 492 25.84 -14.87 -12.78
CA THR A 492 26.27 -14.38 -11.47
C THR A 492 27.49 -13.48 -11.61
N LEU A 493 27.34 -12.21 -11.27
CA LEU A 493 28.40 -11.21 -11.26
C LEU A 493 28.76 -10.86 -9.81
N LYS A 494 30.03 -11.01 -9.42
CA LYS A 494 30.53 -10.37 -8.20
C LYS A 494 30.76 -8.89 -8.49
N VAL A 495 30.32 -8.00 -7.61
CA VAL A 495 30.46 -6.54 -7.71
C VAL A 495 31.08 -5.99 -6.43
N ALA A 496 31.53 -4.72 -6.46
CA ALA A 496 32.02 -4.05 -5.26
C ALA A 496 30.97 -4.00 -4.14
N GLU A 497 31.43 -4.05 -2.88
CA GLU A 497 30.61 -4.11 -1.66
C GLU A 497 29.59 -2.95 -1.53
N ASN A 498 29.85 -1.80 -2.15
CA ASN A 498 29.01 -0.61 -2.11
C ASN A 498 28.22 -0.37 -3.40
N THR A 499 28.25 -1.29 -4.37
CA THR A 499 27.56 -1.13 -5.65
C THR A 499 26.05 -1.31 -5.48
N ASN A 500 25.27 -0.40 -6.07
CA ASN A 500 23.82 -0.55 -6.15
C ASN A 500 23.46 -1.64 -7.18
N LYS A 501 23.19 -2.83 -6.68
CA LYS A 501 22.90 -4.02 -7.51
C LYS A 501 21.67 -3.86 -8.41
N GLY A 502 20.64 -3.15 -7.94
CA GLY A 502 19.45 -2.89 -8.74
C GLY A 502 19.76 -2.00 -9.95
N GLU A 503 20.74 -1.10 -9.82
CA GLU A 503 21.24 -0.31 -10.95
C GLU A 503 22.03 -1.18 -11.93
N VAL A 504 22.86 -2.10 -11.43
CA VAL A 504 23.60 -3.06 -12.26
C VAL A 504 22.65 -3.90 -13.12
N GLU A 505 21.58 -4.43 -12.51
CA GLU A 505 20.55 -5.22 -13.21
C GLU A 505 19.78 -4.35 -14.23
N GLN A 506 19.41 -3.12 -13.87
CA GLN A 506 18.76 -2.19 -14.79
C GLN A 506 19.63 -1.82 -15.99
N ASP A 507 20.93 -1.56 -15.77
CA ASP A 507 21.87 -1.25 -16.85
C ASP A 507 22.04 -2.46 -17.78
N TRP A 508 22.14 -3.67 -17.21
CA TRP A 508 22.17 -4.90 -17.98
C TRP A 508 20.93 -5.03 -18.86
N ASP A 509 19.75 -4.95 -18.26
CA ASP A 509 18.47 -5.15 -18.94
C ASP A 509 18.26 -4.11 -20.06
N ALA A 510 18.62 -2.86 -19.80
CA ALA A 510 18.51 -1.79 -20.79
C ALA A 510 19.32 -2.12 -22.05
N VAL A 511 20.58 -2.55 -21.90
CA VAL A 511 21.45 -2.85 -23.04
C VAL A 511 21.04 -4.17 -23.72
N TYR A 512 20.80 -5.21 -22.93
CA TYR A 512 20.49 -6.54 -23.45
C TYR A 512 19.22 -6.53 -24.28
N GLN A 513 18.15 -5.89 -23.80
CA GLN A 513 16.87 -5.82 -24.52
C GLN A 513 16.94 -4.97 -25.79
N ILE A 514 17.64 -3.83 -25.75
CA ILE A 514 17.86 -2.99 -26.94
C ILE A 514 18.57 -3.80 -28.02
N ARG A 515 19.63 -4.53 -27.66
CA ARG A 515 20.42 -5.27 -28.63
C ARG A 515 19.68 -6.48 -29.17
N LEU A 516 18.97 -7.22 -28.31
CA LEU A 516 18.11 -8.33 -28.71
C LEU A 516 17.04 -7.88 -29.72
N ALA A 517 16.39 -6.73 -29.48
CA ALA A 517 15.40 -6.16 -30.39
C ALA A 517 16.02 -5.75 -31.74
N ALA A 518 17.20 -5.11 -31.71
CA ALA A 518 17.92 -4.70 -32.91
C ALA A 518 18.28 -5.91 -33.80
N GLU A 519 18.76 -7.00 -33.21
CA GLU A 519 19.07 -8.21 -33.98
C GLU A 519 17.84 -8.87 -34.59
N LYS A 520 16.75 -8.94 -33.84
CA LYS A 520 15.48 -9.47 -34.36
C LYS A 520 14.99 -8.67 -35.57
N SER A 521 15.15 -7.34 -35.53
CA SER A 521 14.80 -6.46 -36.65
C SER A 521 15.73 -6.64 -37.86
N ALA A 522 17.04 -6.80 -37.64
CA ALA A 522 18.01 -7.04 -38.70
C ALA A 522 17.79 -8.40 -39.40
N ALA A 523 17.54 -9.46 -38.64
CA ALA A 523 17.23 -10.77 -39.18
C ALA A 523 15.94 -10.79 -40.01
N LEU A 524 14.92 -10.04 -39.60
CA LEU A 524 13.67 -9.89 -40.36
C LEU A 524 13.94 -9.16 -41.69
N LEU A 525 14.71 -8.08 -41.65
CA LEU A 525 15.09 -7.33 -42.85
C LEU A 525 15.90 -8.18 -43.83
N GLU A 526 16.86 -8.98 -43.34
CA GLU A 526 17.61 -9.91 -44.18
C GLU A 526 16.71 -10.98 -44.83
N CYS A 527 15.72 -11.48 -44.09
CA CYS A 527 14.75 -12.44 -44.61
C CYS A 527 13.92 -11.83 -45.76
N GLU A 528 13.42 -10.60 -45.58
CA GLU A 528 12.72 -9.86 -46.63
C GLU A 528 13.61 -9.59 -47.84
N GLN A 529 14.88 -9.23 -47.62
CA GLN A 529 15.85 -9.02 -48.70
C GLN A 529 16.11 -10.30 -49.49
N ARG A 530 16.29 -11.45 -48.83
CA ARG A 530 16.43 -12.75 -49.50
C ARG A 530 15.17 -13.11 -50.28
N HIS A 531 13.99 -12.92 -49.69
CA HIS A 531 12.73 -13.15 -50.38
C HIS A 531 12.58 -12.26 -51.63
N SER A 532 12.99 -10.99 -51.54
CA SER A 532 13.03 -10.08 -52.69
C SER A 532 14.01 -10.53 -53.77
N GLN A 533 15.20 -11.02 -53.39
CA GLN A 533 16.18 -11.56 -54.34
C GLN A 533 15.68 -12.83 -55.04
N ASP A 534 15.04 -13.73 -54.30
CA ASP A 534 14.44 -14.95 -54.85
C ASP A 534 13.32 -14.61 -55.85
N LEU A 535 12.45 -13.65 -55.52
CA LEU A 535 11.42 -13.16 -56.45
C LEU A 535 12.02 -12.54 -57.71
N LYS A 536 13.10 -11.75 -57.59
CA LYS A 536 13.81 -11.19 -58.75
C LYS A 536 14.41 -12.30 -59.63
N ALA A 537 15.00 -13.33 -59.04
CA ALA A 537 15.57 -14.46 -59.76
C ALA A 537 14.49 -15.27 -60.51
N ILE A 538 13.35 -15.55 -59.85
CA ILE A 538 12.20 -16.23 -60.48
C ILE A 538 11.64 -15.40 -61.63
N THR A 539 11.48 -14.09 -61.44
CA THR A 539 10.95 -13.17 -62.46
C THR A 539 11.88 -13.08 -63.67
N LEU A 540 13.20 -13.02 -63.45
CA LEU A 540 14.17 -13.03 -64.55
C LEU A 540 14.09 -14.34 -65.35
N ALA A 541 13.96 -15.48 -64.66
CA ALA A 541 13.81 -16.78 -65.30
C ALA A 541 12.51 -16.89 -66.11
N THR A 542 11.38 -16.38 -65.60
CA THR A 542 10.10 -16.39 -66.33
C THR A 542 10.11 -15.46 -67.54
N VAL A 543 10.66 -14.25 -67.42
CA VAL A 543 10.81 -13.32 -68.56
C VAL A 543 11.69 -13.92 -69.65
N THR A 544 12.78 -14.58 -69.28
CA THR A 544 13.67 -15.25 -70.25
C THR A 544 12.93 -16.36 -70.99
N ASN A 545 12.14 -17.18 -70.28
CA ASN A 545 11.30 -18.23 -70.89
C ASN A 545 10.15 -17.68 -71.74
N LEU A 546 9.55 -16.55 -71.36
CA LEU A 546 8.54 -15.85 -72.17
C LEU A 546 9.15 -15.27 -73.44
N GLY A 547 10.35 -14.69 -73.35
CA GLY A 547 11.09 -14.18 -74.50
C GLY A 547 11.41 -15.27 -75.53
N THR A 548 11.82 -16.46 -75.08
CA THR A 548 12.05 -17.61 -75.97
C THR A 548 10.76 -18.18 -76.57
N LEU A 549 9.65 -18.15 -75.85
CA LEU A 549 8.33 -18.55 -76.37
C LEU A 549 7.83 -17.55 -77.43
N LEU A 550 7.97 -16.24 -77.18
CA LEU A 550 7.54 -15.19 -78.10
C LEU A 550 8.40 -15.12 -79.36
N SER A 551 9.71 -15.37 -79.28
CA SER A 551 10.59 -15.43 -80.46
C SER A 551 10.24 -16.58 -81.42
N ASN A 552 9.46 -17.57 -80.95
CA ASN A 552 9.03 -18.73 -81.74
C ASN A 552 7.64 -18.55 -82.37
N LEU A 553 6.96 -17.41 -82.18
CA LEU A 553 5.68 -17.11 -82.81
C LEU A 553 5.89 -16.29 -84.10
N SER A 554 5.78 -16.94 -85.27
CA SER A 554 5.67 -16.24 -86.56
C SER A 554 4.19 -16.01 -86.91
N ILE A 555 3.80 -14.77 -87.17
CA ILE A 555 2.45 -14.41 -87.65
C ILE A 555 2.57 -13.93 -89.09
N ASN A 556 2.08 -14.73 -90.04
CA ASN A 556 1.96 -14.39 -91.45
C ASN A 556 0.58 -13.77 -91.72
N THR A 557 0.51 -12.51 -92.16
CA THR A 557 -0.70 -11.89 -92.70
C THR A 557 -0.54 -11.58 -94.18
N THR A 558 -1.24 -12.33 -95.03
CA THR A 558 -1.42 -12.07 -96.47
C THR A 558 -2.61 -11.12 -96.68
N ALA A 559 -2.38 -9.99 -97.34
CA ALA A 559 -3.42 -9.04 -97.74
C ALA A 559 -3.72 -9.20 -99.24
N GLU A 560 -4.94 -9.60 -99.60
CA GLU A 560 -5.48 -9.44 -100.95
C GLU A 560 -6.43 -8.25 -100.98
N SER A 561 -6.13 -7.27 -101.83
CA SER A 561 -6.94 -6.08 -102.06
C SER A 561 -7.95 -6.29 -103.18
N LYS A 562 -9.22 -5.97 -102.96
CA LYS A 562 -10.10 -5.44 -104.02
C LYS A 562 -11.12 -4.47 -103.41
N ALA A 563 -11.07 -3.23 -103.89
CA ALA A 563 -11.89 -2.11 -103.44
C ALA A 563 -13.35 -2.22 -103.92
N MET A 564 -14.29 -1.85 -103.05
CA MET A 564 -15.65 -1.45 -103.43
C MET A 564 -15.93 -0.06 -102.85
N ASN A 565 -16.55 0.75 -103.69
CA ASN A 565 -16.63 2.21 -103.60
C ASN A 565 -17.73 2.71 -102.63
N ASP A 566 -17.40 3.83 -102.00
CA ASP A 566 -18.23 4.82 -101.29
C ASP A 566 -18.95 4.52 -99.95
N SER A 567 -18.60 5.41 -99.01
CA SER A 567 -19.39 5.97 -97.91
C SER A 567 -19.61 5.14 -96.64
N THR A 568 -18.74 5.31 -95.64
CA THR A 568 -19.00 6.15 -94.45
C THR A 568 -17.81 6.02 -93.50
N ASP A 569 -16.99 7.06 -93.43
CA ASP A 569 -15.96 7.20 -92.40
C ASP A 569 -16.64 7.56 -91.08
N SER A 570 -16.63 6.63 -90.14
CA SER A 570 -16.83 6.88 -88.72
C SER A 570 -15.62 6.37 -87.97
N SER A 571 -14.46 6.92 -88.27
CA SER A 571 -13.32 6.88 -87.39
C SER A 571 -13.66 7.64 -86.11
N ARG A 572 -13.66 6.93 -84.97
CA ARG A 572 -13.17 7.48 -83.70
C ARG A 572 -12.41 6.41 -82.93
N ASN A 573 -11.11 6.46 -83.16
CA ASN A 573 -10.06 6.57 -82.15
C ASN A 573 -10.19 5.66 -80.91
N LEU A 574 -9.51 4.51 -80.96
CA LEU A 574 -9.16 3.75 -79.76
C LEU A 574 -7.84 4.29 -79.21
N THR A 575 -7.96 5.18 -78.22
CA THR A 575 -6.86 5.59 -77.34
C THR A 575 -6.67 4.47 -76.32
N VAL A 576 -5.53 3.77 -76.36
CA VAL A 576 -5.16 2.80 -75.32
C VAL A 576 -4.40 3.53 -74.23
N ASP A 577 -5.14 3.88 -73.18
CA ASP A 577 -4.64 4.46 -71.94
C ASP A 577 -4.08 3.32 -71.06
N GLY A 578 -2.77 3.11 -71.12
CA GLY A 578 -2.08 1.97 -70.53
C GLY A 578 -1.20 2.39 -69.35
N ASN A 579 -1.80 2.53 -68.17
CA ASN A 579 -1.11 2.63 -66.89
C ASN A 579 -0.68 1.22 -66.45
N LEU A 580 0.60 0.88 -66.60
CA LEU A 580 1.20 -0.34 -66.04
C LEU A 580 2.39 0.04 -65.18
N ASN A 581 2.08 0.24 -63.90
CA ASN A 581 3.01 0.46 -62.82
C ASN A 581 3.66 -0.89 -62.46
N ALA A 582 4.85 -1.18 -63.00
CA ALA A 582 5.68 -2.31 -62.57
C ALA A 582 6.53 -1.85 -61.38
N THR A 583 6.10 -2.25 -60.18
CA THR A 583 6.77 -2.01 -58.90
C THR A 583 8.19 -2.54 -58.92
N GLY A 584 9.14 -1.60 -59.01
CA GLY A 584 10.56 -1.84 -59.02
C GLY A 584 11.32 -0.51 -59.14
N SER A 585 11.01 0.48 -58.31
CA SER A 585 11.77 1.73 -58.27
C SER A 585 12.02 2.15 -56.83
N THR A 586 13.29 2.38 -56.53
CA THR A 586 13.80 3.32 -55.53
C THR A 586 12.82 4.48 -55.33
N PHE A 587 12.37 4.71 -54.09
CA PHE A 587 11.38 5.72 -53.71
C PHE A 587 11.74 7.10 -54.30
N ASN A 588 11.13 7.42 -55.43
CA ASN A 588 11.36 8.67 -56.13
C ASN A 588 10.33 9.66 -55.59
N LEU A 589 10.75 10.54 -54.68
CA LEU A 589 9.88 11.51 -53.99
C LEU A 589 8.98 12.30 -54.97
N GLY A 590 9.46 12.53 -56.20
CA GLY A 590 8.71 13.15 -57.28
C GLY A 590 7.51 12.34 -57.79
N GLU A 591 7.63 11.01 -57.88
CA GLU A 591 6.53 10.13 -58.32
C GLU A 591 5.41 10.05 -57.27
N ILE A 592 5.79 9.98 -55.98
CA ILE A 592 4.83 9.92 -54.88
C ILE A 592 4.09 11.26 -54.74
N SER A 593 4.82 12.38 -54.83
CA SER A 593 4.21 13.71 -54.87
C SER A 593 3.31 13.88 -56.11
N GLY A 594 3.72 13.36 -57.27
CA GLY A 594 2.88 13.34 -58.48
C GLY A 594 1.57 12.56 -58.29
N ASN A 595 1.63 11.39 -57.67
CA ASN A 595 0.46 10.57 -57.36
C ASN A 595 -0.49 11.22 -56.35
N VAL A 596 0.05 11.89 -55.33
CA VAL A 596 -0.74 12.70 -54.40
C VAL A 596 -1.45 13.81 -55.16
N THR A 597 -0.73 14.54 -56.02
CA THR A 597 -1.28 15.63 -56.84
C THR A 597 -2.44 15.15 -57.72
N ASN A 598 -2.29 13.99 -58.36
CA ASN A 598 -3.35 13.39 -59.19
C ASN A 598 -4.59 13.04 -58.36
N THR A 599 -4.40 12.49 -57.16
CA THR A 599 -5.50 12.12 -56.26
C THR A 599 -6.21 13.36 -55.70
N LEU A 600 -5.47 14.44 -55.43
CA LEU A 600 -6.04 15.74 -55.03
C LEU A 600 -6.84 16.39 -56.16
N ASN A 601 -6.36 16.33 -57.40
CA ASN A 601 -7.10 16.83 -58.55
C ASN A 601 -8.41 16.05 -58.76
N GLN A 602 -8.40 14.73 -58.57
CA GLN A 602 -9.61 13.90 -58.60
C GLN A 602 -10.58 14.23 -57.46
N LEU A 603 -10.06 14.47 -56.26
CA LEU A 603 -10.88 14.89 -55.12
C LEU A 603 -11.50 16.27 -55.38
N GLN A 604 -10.74 17.21 -55.94
CA GLN A 604 -11.23 18.54 -56.31
C GLN A 604 -12.30 18.49 -57.41
N ALA A 605 -12.22 17.50 -58.31
CA ALA A 605 -13.23 17.26 -59.35
C ALA A 605 -14.52 16.61 -58.81
N THR A 606 -14.55 16.21 -57.53
CA THR A 606 -15.76 15.67 -56.89
C THR A 606 -16.73 16.82 -56.60
N ALA A 607 -17.98 16.69 -57.03
CA ALA A 607 -18.96 17.80 -57.11
C ALA A 607 -19.48 18.35 -55.76
N THR A 608 -18.81 18.08 -54.64
CA THR A 608 -19.20 18.56 -53.30
C THR A 608 -18.28 19.70 -52.82
N PRO A 609 -18.84 20.79 -52.26
CA PRO A 609 -18.04 21.91 -51.73
C PRO A 609 -17.00 21.48 -50.69
N GLU A 610 -17.33 20.46 -49.88
CA GLU A 610 -16.48 19.94 -48.81
C GLU A 610 -15.27 19.18 -49.38
N ALA A 611 -15.43 18.43 -50.48
CA ALA A 611 -14.33 17.74 -51.14
C ALA A 611 -13.37 18.72 -51.81
N ALA A 612 -13.89 19.78 -52.42
CA ALA A 612 -13.07 20.85 -53.00
C ALA A 612 -12.26 21.60 -51.93
N GLN A 613 -12.87 21.90 -50.77
CA GLN A 613 -12.18 22.52 -49.64
C GLN A 613 -11.11 21.58 -49.05
N LEU A 614 -11.42 20.30 -48.88
CA LEU A 614 -10.47 19.31 -48.38
C LEU A 614 -9.28 19.15 -49.34
N ALA A 615 -9.52 19.10 -50.65
CA ALA A 615 -8.45 19.03 -51.66
C ALA A 615 -7.52 20.24 -51.60
N ALA A 616 -8.05 21.45 -51.40
CA ALA A 616 -7.25 22.66 -51.26
C ALA A 616 -6.35 22.62 -50.02
N LEU A 617 -6.89 22.20 -48.86
CA LEU A 617 -6.12 22.10 -47.62
C LEU A 617 -5.02 21.02 -47.69
N LEU A 618 -5.33 19.87 -48.30
CA LEU A 618 -4.35 18.80 -48.47
C LEU A 618 -3.26 19.16 -49.48
N LYS A 619 -3.57 20.00 -50.47
CA LYS A 619 -2.57 20.55 -51.40
C LYS A 619 -1.60 21.50 -50.68
N GLU A 620 -2.12 22.37 -49.82
CA GLU A 620 -1.27 23.26 -49.01
C GLU A 620 -0.37 22.45 -48.06
N LEU A 621 -0.90 21.36 -47.48
CA LEU A 621 -0.12 20.45 -46.64
C LEU A 621 0.97 19.70 -47.44
N GLN A 622 0.66 19.25 -48.65
CA GLN A 622 1.63 18.62 -49.56
C GLN A 622 2.79 19.56 -49.88
N GLU A 623 2.50 20.83 -50.20
CA GLU A 623 3.52 21.84 -50.50
C GLU A 623 4.38 22.17 -49.27
N ALA A 624 3.77 22.25 -48.08
CA ALA A 624 4.49 22.45 -46.82
C ALA A 624 5.45 21.29 -46.53
N ILE A 625 5.03 20.04 -46.75
CA ILE A 625 5.88 18.86 -46.56
C ILE A 625 7.04 18.86 -47.57
N ALA A 626 6.76 19.15 -48.85
CA ALA A 626 7.78 19.17 -49.89
C ALA A 626 8.90 20.18 -49.59
N THR A 627 8.53 21.36 -49.09
CA THR A 627 9.44 22.48 -48.79
C THR A 627 10.07 22.44 -47.39
N SER A 628 9.74 21.43 -46.57
CA SER A 628 10.26 21.28 -45.21
C SER A 628 11.69 20.76 -45.13
N ASP A 629 12.29 20.82 -43.94
CA ASP A 629 13.62 20.28 -43.64
C ASP A 629 13.61 18.79 -43.23
N LEU A 630 12.49 18.08 -43.43
CA LEU A 630 12.37 16.64 -43.14
C LEU A 630 13.35 15.79 -43.97
N THR A 631 13.73 14.62 -43.44
CA THR A 631 14.53 13.66 -44.21
C THR A 631 13.73 13.15 -45.42
N PRO A 632 14.38 12.70 -46.51
CA PRO A 632 13.68 12.19 -47.68
C PRO A 632 12.75 11.00 -47.39
N ALA A 633 13.10 10.16 -46.42
CA ALA A 633 12.27 9.05 -45.96
C ALA A 633 11.01 9.57 -45.25
N ASP A 634 11.17 10.51 -44.30
CA ASP A 634 10.05 11.10 -43.56
C ASP A 634 9.12 11.91 -44.48
N LYS A 635 9.66 12.59 -45.49
CA LYS A 635 8.85 13.26 -46.53
C LYS A 635 8.03 12.26 -47.33
N THR A 636 8.61 11.10 -47.64
CA THR A 636 7.93 10.04 -48.38
C THR A 636 6.75 9.50 -47.57
N GLU A 637 7.00 9.15 -46.31
CA GLU A 637 5.97 8.64 -45.40
C GLU A 637 4.85 9.68 -45.19
N ALA A 638 5.20 10.95 -44.94
CA ALA A 638 4.22 12.02 -44.77
C ALA A 638 3.36 12.24 -46.02
N LEU A 639 3.94 12.19 -47.22
CA LEU A 639 3.19 12.32 -48.49
C LEU A 639 2.26 11.13 -48.75
N GLU A 640 2.65 9.91 -48.38
CA GLU A 640 1.75 8.75 -48.44
C GLU A 640 0.56 8.89 -47.50
N GLN A 641 0.77 9.47 -46.32
CA GLN A 641 -0.33 9.78 -45.40
C GLN A 641 -1.27 10.85 -46.00
N VAL A 642 -0.74 11.89 -46.66
CA VAL A 642 -1.56 12.87 -47.38
C VAL A 642 -2.40 12.20 -48.48
N ASN A 643 -1.83 11.26 -49.23
CA ASN A 643 -2.56 10.48 -50.23
C ASN A 643 -3.73 9.69 -49.61
N THR A 644 -3.50 9.11 -48.43
CA THR A 644 -4.51 8.34 -47.68
C THR A 644 -5.66 9.24 -47.23
N LEU A 645 -5.37 10.46 -46.76
CA LEU A 645 -6.38 11.47 -46.43
C LEU A 645 -7.20 11.90 -47.66
N ALA A 646 -6.54 12.07 -48.80
CA ALA A 646 -7.21 12.42 -50.06
C ALA A 646 -8.17 11.31 -50.52
N LYS A 647 -7.75 10.04 -50.47
CA LYS A 647 -8.59 8.89 -50.81
C LYS A 647 -9.80 8.75 -49.87
N ALA A 648 -9.62 9.01 -48.58
CA ALA A 648 -10.73 9.02 -47.62
C ALA A 648 -11.75 10.12 -47.95
N GLY A 649 -11.28 11.29 -48.42
CA GLY A 649 -12.15 12.36 -48.92
C GLY A 649 -12.95 11.98 -50.17
N GLN A 650 -12.36 11.16 -51.06
CA GLN A 650 -13.04 10.72 -52.29
C GLN A 650 -14.16 9.71 -51.99
N ASN A 651 -14.04 8.95 -50.89
CA ASN A 651 -15.02 7.96 -50.48
C ASN A 651 -15.37 8.06 -48.98
N PRO A 652 -16.13 9.09 -48.56
CA PRO A 652 -16.39 9.39 -47.15
C PRO A 652 -17.20 8.32 -46.40
N ALA A 653 -17.91 7.45 -47.13
CA ALA A 653 -18.73 6.38 -46.56
C ALA A 653 -17.93 5.11 -46.21
N ASP A 654 -16.67 5.02 -46.67
CA ASP A 654 -15.81 3.87 -46.37
C ASP A 654 -15.23 3.96 -44.95
N GLY A 655 -15.80 3.16 -44.04
CA GLY A 655 -15.37 3.10 -42.65
C GLY A 655 -13.93 2.63 -42.45
N THR A 656 -13.35 1.88 -43.40
CA THR A 656 -11.95 1.44 -43.35
C THR A 656 -11.03 2.61 -43.69
N LEU A 657 -11.34 3.35 -44.76
CA LEU A 657 -10.60 4.56 -45.13
C LEU A 657 -10.73 5.65 -44.07
N LYS A 658 -11.88 5.76 -43.40
CA LYS A 658 -12.06 6.66 -42.26
C LYS A 658 -11.20 6.27 -41.04
N LYS A 659 -11.03 4.98 -40.77
CA LYS A 659 -10.12 4.52 -39.72
C LYS A 659 -8.65 4.78 -40.10
N LEU A 660 -8.29 4.52 -41.36
CA LEU A 660 -6.94 4.76 -41.88
C LEU A 660 -6.59 6.25 -41.91
N SER A 661 -7.54 7.14 -42.19
CA SER A 661 -7.31 8.60 -42.14
C SER A 661 -7.05 9.09 -40.71
N GLY A 662 -7.73 8.53 -39.70
CA GLY A 662 -7.41 8.78 -38.29
C GLY A 662 -5.98 8.35 -37.92
N THR A 663 -5.51 7.23 -38.46
CA THR A 663 -4.11 6.79 -38.31
C THR A 663 -3.15 7.71 -39.06
N ALA A 664 -3.47 8.10 -40.28
CA ALA A 664 -2.66 8.99 -41.11
C ALA A 664 -2.43 10.35 -40.42
N VAL A 665 -3.46 10.94 -39.79
CA VAL A 665 -3.30 12.18 -39.01
C VAL A 665 -2.36 11.98 -37.82
N LYS A 666 -2.42 10.84 -37.13
CA LYS A 666 -1.52 10.54 -36.00
C LYS A 666 -0.08 10.37 -36.46
N VAL A 667 0.13 9.67 -37.58
CA VAL A 667 1.46 9.49 -38.17
C VAL A 667 2.04 10.85 -38.54
N ILE A 668 1.31 11.69 -39.28
CA ILE A 668 1.76 13.05 -39.65
C ILE A 668 2.12 13.87 -38.40
N LYS A 669 1.30 13.82 -37.33
CA LYS A 669 1.61 14.49 -36.05
C LYS A 669 2.88 13.94 -35.40
N GLY A 670 3.09 12.63 -35.43
CA GLY A 670 4.29 11.98 -34.91
C GLY A 670 5.54 12.40 -35.68
N THR A 671 5.47 12.38 -37.02
CA THR A 671 6.57 12.76 -37.91
C THR A 671 7.03 14.20 -37.66
N ILE A 672 6.10 15.13 -37.37
CA ILE A 672 6.45 16.53 -37.11
C ILE A 672 6.74 16.86 -35.64
N ALA A 673 6.33 16.03 -34.68
CA ALA A 673 6.59 16.26 -33.25
C ALA A 673 8.09 16.19 -32.89
N ALA A 674 8.89 15.56 -33.74
CA ALA A 674 10.34 15.53 -33.63
C ALA A 674 11.02 16.82 -34.11
N LEU A 675 10.28 17.75 -34.73
CA LEU A 675 10.79 19.02 -35.23
C LEU A 675 10.61 20.16 -34.20
N PRO A 676 11.49 21.17 -34.17
CA PRO A 676 11.30 22.36 -33.33
C PRO A 676 10.02 23.12 -33.70
N ASP A 677 9.32 23.64 -32.69
CA ASP A 677 8.05 24.39 -32.84
C ASP A 677 8.16 25.63 -33.76
N THR A 678 9.37 26.15 -33.99
CA THR A 678 9.63 27.30 -34.87
C THR A 678 9.73 26.95 -36.36
N THR A 679 9.56 25.68 -36.75
CA THR A 679 9.61 25.27 -38.16
C THR A 679 8.30 25.59 -38.89
N LYS A 680 8.42 26.09 -40.13
CA LYS A 680 7.26 26.44 -40.99
C LYS A 680 6.29 25.28 -41.20
N LEU A 681 6.79 24.03 -41.20
CA LEU A 681 5.97 22.83 -41.33
C LEU A 681 5.11 22.60 -40.09
N VAL A 682 5.66 22.75 -38.88
CA VAL A 682 4.90 22.59 -37.63
C VAL A 682 3.81 23.66 -37.53
N GLU A 683 4.13 24.90 -37.89
CA GLU A 683 3.16 25.99 -37.95
C GLU A 683 2.03 25.70 -38.96
N ALA A 684 2.36 25.29 -40.19
CA ALA A 684 1.37 24.93 -41.21
C ALA A 684 0.48 23.76 -40.77
N CYS A 685 1.07 22.69 -40.23
CA CYS A 685 0.34 21.52 -39.75
C CYS A 685 -0.59 21.83 -38.57
N SER A 686 -0.18 22.75 -37.68
CA SER A 686 -1.02 23.18 -36.54
C SER A 686 -2.33 23.82 -36.99
N LYS A 687 -2.33 24.49 -38.15
CA LYS A 687 -3.50 25.14 -38.74
C LYS A 687 -4.30 24.20 -39.66
N LEU A 688 -3.63 23.40 -40.48
CA LEU A 688 -4.25 22.59 -41.52
C LEU A 688 -4.89 21.30 -40.97
N LEU A 689 -4.21 20.59 -40.07
CA LEU A 689 -4.67 19.28 -39.59
C LEU A 689 -6.04 19.33 -38.87
N PRO A 690 -6.33 20.31 -37.99
CA PRO A 690 -7.65 20.41 -37.37
C PRO A 690 -8.78 20.61 -38.38
N ALA A 691 -8.56 21.42 -39.42
CA ALA A 691 -9.54 21.65 -40.47
C ALA A 691 -9.78 20.39 -41.32
N ILE A 692 -8.72 19.65 -41.65
CA ILE A 692 -8.80 18.37 -42.37
C ILE A 692 -9.56 17.31 -41.57
N VAL A 693 -9.26 17.19 -40.27
CA VAL A 693 -9.96 16.28 -39.34
C VAL A 693 -11.44 16.59 -39.29
N SER A 694 -11.81 17.87 -39.21
CA SER A 694 -13.20 18.31 -39.19
C SER A 694 -13.95 17.94 -40.48
N LEU A 695 -13.33 18.13 -41.65
CA LEU A 695 -13.97 17.82 -42.94
C LEU A 695 -14.13 16.31 -43.16
N LEU A 696 -13.22 15.50 -42.62
CA LEU A 696 -13.31 14.03 -42.67
C LEU A 696 -14.20 13.44 -41.56
N GLY A 697 -14.71 14.26 -40.64
CA GLY A 697 -15.56 13.86 -39.52
C GLY A 697 -14.88 12.86 -38.59
N LEU A 698 -13.58 13.08 -38.31
CA LEU A 698 -12.70 12.23 -37.49
C LEU A 698 -12.68 12.61 -36.02
#